data_AF-A0A5C6HI13-F1
#
_entry.id   AF-A0A5C6HI13-F1
#
_cell.length_a   1.000
_cell.length_b   1.000
_cell.length_c   1.000
_cell.angle_alpha   90.00
_cell.angle_beta   90.00
_cell.angle_gamma   90.00
#
_symmetry.space_group_name_H-M   'P 1'
#
loop_
_entity.id
_entity.type
_entity.pdbx_description
1 polymer ?
#
loop_
_entity_poly.entity_id
_entity_poly.type
_entity_poly.pdbx_seq_one_letter_code
_entity_poly.pdbx_strand_id
1 'polypeptide(L)'
;METNSIRFKVDSLVMELDLCVEKSDEYRQCVFRDELPEVWSNEKALETVDRLFFTFDSKKKIDAAKKIYTATIDLCKIPRLEKICLRQLFYEHFRKNAIVGWDFVGNVEVWIKDREQPYERAVQYRKFSLAPQYKRFTKGHELQIAFNGISLVGTENIGTLDIQTEHYHVIAGNRIVDVGKLTPEDKADLEHIYPVINRELAAELGIIENRYHTLNKYIRTRNLIREFIEQEISGKEWEGTLHFSDPSFIIVPTECIRKVPHTASLLRFGEDKTEVDPYKGFLNNGPYRPSANNKIKFFFIAQLRDQRVCQYLYDVFIGKEKNEQNGIPDKRFGSLSSHIKQPFVTDHNGSIFFNSIDTAEKEITDKLNQKDISPEFTYVGIYISPIYKDNSESPYHSLYYKIKEILLDKGITSQVIYKEHPGSQAFSYHLPNIEIALLAKIDGIPWVLKTPDLQNDLIIGVGAFKSLAIGKRYIGSAFYFNQKGTFCNCDCFCNDDLESIAVQLRKAMRMYVSNERKLPKRIVIHYYKTMSGKEAKPIVSMLYSQGLDIPVYVVTINKTEESEVLAFDTDFEGLMPVSGTYVELGKEQFLLFNNTRYSMDNEFKGKYHLPLKIKIAIAPDAGGSRKIVGEEVAHQLVAQVYQFSRMYWKSVSQQNLPVTVKYPEMMAQIIPFFDSKVLPAFGKKNLWFI
;
A
#
# COMPACT_ATOMS: atom_id res chain seq x y z
N MET A 1 -9.59 15.24 18.12
CA MET A 1 -8.64 14.36 17.40
C MET A 1 -7.21 14.69 17.82
N GLU A 2 -6.42 13.69 18.15
CA GLU A 2 -5.02 13.83 18.58
C GLU A 2 -4.08 13.13 17.59
N THR A 3 -2.86 13.62 17.38
CA THR A 3 -1.84 12.96 16.55
C THR A 3 -0.80 12.24 17.40
N ASN A 4 -0.10 11.26 16.83
CA ASN A 4 1.05 10.58 17.44
C ASN A 4 2.33 11.46 17.49
N SER A 5 2.17 12.75 17.78
CA SER A 5 3.26 13.73 17.83
C SER A 5 3.19 14.51 19.14
N ILE A 6 4.35 14.85 19.69
CA ILE A 6 4.48 15.60 20.95
C ILE A 6 5.27 16.88 20.71
N ARG A 7 5.12 17.88 21.58
CA ARG A 7 5.88 19.14 21.49
C ARG A 7 7.22 19.01 22.20
N PHE A 8 8.23 19.69 21.64
CA PHE A 8 9.48 19.94 22.35
C PHE A 8 10.03 21.33 22.00
N LYS A 9 10.98 21.80 22.79
CA LYS A 9 11.71 23.06 22.52
C LYS A 9 13.16 22.77 22.22
N VAL A 10 13.72 23.64 21.40
CA VAL A 10 15.15 23.70 21.08
C VAL A 10 15.59 25.12 21.43
N ASP A 11 16.43 25.27 22.44
CA ASP A 11 16.89 26.59 22.92
C ASP A 11 17.85 27.28 21.94
N SER A 12 18.96 26.63 21.58
CA SER A 12 19.91 27.12 20.58
C SER A 12 20.73 25.97 19.97
N LEU A 13 20.72 25.85 18.65
CA LEU A 13 21.43 24.78 17.95
C LEU A 13 22.58 25.38 17.12
N VAL A 14 23.49 26.05 17.83
CA VAL A 14 24.69 26.68 17.25
C VAL A 14 25.85 25.71 17.35
N MET A 15 26.49 25.43 16.21
CA MET A 15 27.60 24.47 16.13
C MET A 15 28.70 25.02 15.24
N GLU A 16 29.95 24.79 15.65
CA GLU A 16 31.11 24.96 14.78
C GLU A 16 31.30 23.69 13.95
N LEU A 17 31.30 23.83 12.63
CA LEU A 17 31.49 22.73 11.70
C LEU A 17 32.81 22.88 10.95
N ASP A 18 33.58 21.79 10.91
CA ASP A 18 34.66 21.60 9.95
C ASP A 18 34.06 21.14 8.61
N LEU A 19 34.38 21.86 7.54
CA LEU A 19 33.85 21.65 6.19
C LEU A 19 35.00 21.32 5.22
N CYS A 20 34.79 20.39 4.29
CA CYS A 20 35.77 20.06 3.25
C CYS A 20 35.14 19.86 1.86
N VAL A 21 35.95 19.94 0.80
CA VAL A 21 35.46 19.81 -0.58
C VAL A 21 35.20 18.34 -0.97
N GLU A 22 35.97 17.42 -0.39
CA GLU A 22 35.95 16.01 -0.79
C GLU A 22 34.94 15.21 0.03
N LYS A 23 34.04 14.52 -0.66
CA LYS A 23 33.17 13.52 -0.05
C LYS A 23 33.99 12.30 0.39
N SER A 24 33.76 11.82 1.61
CA SER A 24 34.24 10.51 2.07
C SER A 24 33.08 9.68 2.63
N ASP A 25 33.34 8.41 2.93
CA ASP A 25 32.39 7.58 3.65
C ASP A 25 32.16 8.03 5.09
N GLU A 26 33.08 8.81 5.65
CA GLU A 26 33.04 9.35 7.00
C GLU A 26 32.33 10.72 7.07
N TYR A 27 32.39 11.52 6.01
CA TYR A 27 31.77 12.86 5.90
C TYR A 27 30.68 12.87 4.82
N ARG A 28 29.51 12.30 5.15
CA ARG A 28 28.40 12.11 4.20
C ARG A 28 27.44 13.29 4.14
N GLN A 29 27.40 14.12 5.16
CA GLN A 29 26.53 15.31 5.19
C GLN A 29 27.18 16.42 4.39
N CYS A 30 26.37 17.30 3.80
CA CYS A 30 26.87 18.46 3.09
C CYS A 30 26.06 19.71 3.42
N VAL A 31 26.66 20.86 3.19
CA VAL A 31 26.05 22.19 3.18
C VAL A 31 26.14 22.72 1.75
N PHE A 32 25.06 23.28 1.24
CA PHE A 32 25.04 23.89 -0.10
C PHE A 32 25.37 25.38 -0.01
N ARG A 33 25.92 25.94 -1.10
CA ARG A 33 26.30 27.36 -1.18
C ARG A 33 25.15 28.31 -0.83
N ASP A 34 23.92 27.99 -1.24
CA ASP A 34 22.72 28.78 -0.99
C ASP A 34 22.23 28.72 0.46
N GLU A 35 22.61 27.68 1.21
CA GLU A 35 22.28 27.55 2.63
C GLU A 35 23.25 28.31 3.54
N LEU A 36 24.48 28.56 3.07
CA LEU A 36 25.55 29.20 3.86
C LEU A 36 26.50 30.02 2.97
N PRO A 37 26.02 31.09 2.31
CA PRO A 37 26.79 31.83 1.31
C PRO A 37 28.05 32.51 1.87
N GLU A 38 28.10 32.81 3.16
CA GLU A 38 29.24 33.43 3.84
C GLU A 38 30.54 32.61 3.72
N VAL A 39 30.47 31.28 3.73
CA VAL A 39 31.66 30.43 3.60
C VAL A 39 32.27 30.52 2.20
N TRP A 40 31.43 30.67 1.18
CA TRP A 40 31.85 30.81 -0.21
C TRP A 40 32.33 32.21 -0.57
N SER A 41 31.75 33.23 0.06
CA SER A 41 32.01 34.63 -0.27
C SER A 41 33.45 35.06 0.04
N ASN A 42 34.12 34.35 0.96
CA ASN A 42 35.46 34.68 1.44
C ASN A 42 36.58 33.86 0.79
N GLU A 43 36.26 32.91 -0.10
CA GLU A 43 37.23 31.92 -0.60
C GLU A 43 37.13 31.70 -2.11
N LYS A 44 38.05 32.31 -2.87
CA LYS A 44 38.17 32.12 -4.34
C LYS A 44 38.28 30.66 -4.75
N ALA A 45 38.88 29.82 -3.91
CA ALA A 45 39.01 28.39 -4.16
C ALA A 45 37.65 27.65 -4.23
N LEU A 46 36.57 28.26 -3.73
CA LEU A 46 35.22 27.69 -3.72
C LEU A 46 34.33 28.18 -4.87
N GLU A 47 34.84 29.01 -5.79
CA GLU A 47 34.04 29.66 -6.85
C GLU A 47 33.29 28.66 -7.74
N THR A 48 33.86 27.49 -8.00
CA THR A 48 33.27 26.40 -8.80
C THR A 48 32.70 25.24 -7.95
N VAL A 49 32.69 25.37 -6.62
CA VAL A 49 32.23 24.33 -5.70
C VAL A 49 30.82 24.62 -5.23
N ASP A 50 29.85 23.72 -5.44
CA ASP A 50 28.45 23.99 -5.07
C ASP A 50 28.08 23.54 -3.63
N ARG A 51 28.93 22.71 -3.01
CA ARG A 51 28.69 22.13 -1.68
C ARG A 51 29.98 21.73 -0.98
N LEU A 52 29.96 21.76 0.35
CA LEU A 52 31.02 21.25 1.22
C LEU A 52 30.48 20.14 2.12
N PHE A 53 31.34 19.23 2.56
CA PHE A 53 31.00 18.04 3.33
C PHE A 53 31.46 18.15 4.79
N PHE A 54 30.72 17.52 5.70
CA PHE A 54 31.01 17.51 7.14
C PHE A 54 30.45 16.27 7.86
N THR A 55 30.75 16.15 9.15
CA THR A 55 30.21 15.14 10.07
C THR A 55 29.77 15.77 11.40
N PHE A 56 28.74 15.18 12.03
CA PHE A 56 28.33 15.51 13.40
C PHE A 56 29.04 14.64 14.45
N ASP A 57 29.80 13.63 14.02
CA ASP A 57 30.54 12.74 14.90
C ASP A 57 31.84 13.41 15.35
N SER A 58 31.88 13.92 16.59
CA SER A 58 33.03 14.60 17.15
C SER A 58 34.28 13.73 17.27
N LYS A 59 34.13 12.39 17.18
CA LYS A 59 35.26 11.45 17.17
C LYS A 59 35.89 11.33 15.78
N LYS A 60 35.17 11.68 14.73
CA LYS A 60 35.63 11.65 13.34
C LYS A 60 36.06 13.05 12.92
N LYS A 61 37.35 13.37 13.12
CA LYS A 61 37.92 14.61 12.62
C LYS A 61 38.13 14.53 11.11
N ILE A 62 37.96 15.66 10.42
CA ILE A 62 38.39 15.76 9.02
C ILE A 62 39.90 15.56 8.98
N ASP A 63 40.36 14.69 8.08
CA ASP A 63 41.79 14.47 7.84
C ASP A 63 42.53 15.80 7.70
N ALA A 64 43.54 16.02 8.56
CA ALA A 64 44.33 17.25 8.61
C ALA A 64 45.08 17.54 7.30
N ALA A 65 45.25 16.54 6.42
CA ALA A 65 45.82 16.73 5.09
C ALA A 65 44.85 17.43 4.10
N LYS A 66 43.55 17.49 4.41
CA LYS A 66 42.54 18.15 3.56
C LYS A 66 42.41 19.63 3.94
N LYS A 67 42.13 20.48 2.96
CA LYS A 67 41.78 21.89 3.24
C LYS A 67 40.43 21.93 3.96
N ILE A 68 40.44 22.41 5.21
CA ILE A 68 39.27 22.55 6.08
C ILE A 68 38.83 24.01 6.10
N TYR A 69 37.52 24.23 6.04
CA TYR A 69 36.88 25.51 6.27
C TYR A 69 36.03 25.40 7.54
N THR A 70 36.20 26.30 8.49
CA THR A 70 35.39 26.34 9.71
C THR A 70 34.28 27.36 9.59
N ALA A 71 33.09 27.01 10.07
CA ALA A 71 31.96 27.92 10.16
C ALA A 71 31.14 27.66 11.42
N THR A 72 30.82 28.73 12.15
CA THR A 72 29.82 28.70 13.22
C THR A 72 28.43 28.91 12.63
N ILE A 73 27.58 27.89 12.71
CA ILE A 73 26.27 27.89 12.07
C ILE A 73 25.18 27.77 13.13
N ASP A 74 24.20 28.65 13.05
CA ASP A 74 22.93 28.48 13.74
C ASP A 74 22.03 27.56 12.90
N LEU A 75 22.00 26.28 13.27
CA LEU A 75 21.33 25.25 12.50
C LEU A 75 19.81 25.45 12.48
N CYS A 76 19.22 26.15 13.46
CA CYS A 76 17.81 26.51 13.48
C CYS A 76 17.39 27.40 12.30
N LYS A 77 18.35 28.08 11.64
CA LYS A 77 18.11 28.87 10.42
C LYS A 77 18.14 28.03 9.14
N ILE A 78 18.61 26.78 9.20
CA ILE A 78 18.75 25.89 8.05
C ILE A 78 17.95 24.60 8.35
N PRO A 79 16.63 24.55 8.02
CA PRO A 79 15.73 23.48 8.44
C PRO A 79 16.19 22.06 8.07
N ARG A 80 16.89 21.91 6.94
CA ARG A 80 17.44 20.62 6.51
C ARG A 80 18.51 20.13 7.48
N LEU A 81 19.45 21.00 7.84
CA LEU A 81 20.55 20.67 8.74
C LEU A 81 20.07 20.52 10.19
N GLU A 82 19.16 21.39 10.63
CA GLU A 82 18.47 21.26 11.92
C GLU A 82 17.88 19.86 12.09
N LYS A 83 17.10 19.39 11.10
CA LYS A 83 16.49 18.06 11.15
C LYS A 83 17.53 16.94 11.21
N ILE A 84 18.67 17.08 10.54
CA ILE A 84 19.74 16.07 10.59
C ILE A 84 20.39 16.08 11.98
N CYS A 85 20.68 17.25 12.53
CA CYS A 85 21.29 17.36 13.85
C CYS A 85 20.36 16.86 14.96
N LEU A 86 19.07 17.20 14.92
CA LEU A 86 18.09 16.69 15.88
C LEU A 86 18.02 15.17 15.87
N ARG A 87 18.04 14.56 14.68
CA ARG A 87 18.12 13.09 14.56
C ARG A 87 19.39 12.54 15.18
N GLN A 88 20.54 13.19 15.01
CA GLN A 88 21.78 12.76 15.65
C GLN A 88 21.69 12.85 17.19
N LEU A 89 21.10 13.93 17.73
CA LEU A 89 20.91 14.09 19.18
C LEU A 89 20.04 12.98 19.76
N PHE A 90 18.91 12.65 19.11
CA PHE A 90 18.08 11.51 19.52
C PHE A 90 18.85 10.18 19.43
N TYR A 91 19.62 9.98 18.36
CA TYR A 91 20.42 8.77 18.18
C TYR A 91 21.43 8.58 19.32
N GLU A 92 22.22 9.61 19.64
CA GLU A 92 23.24 9.54 20.71
C GLU A 92 22.62 9.42 22.11
N HIS A 93 21.48 10.07 22.35
CA HIS A 93 20.77 9.93 23.63
C HIS A 93 20.35 8.47 23.87
N PHE A 94 19.63 7.88 22.93
CA PHE A 94 19.10 6.52 23.09
C PHE A 94 20.18 5.45 23.02
N ARG A 95 21.25 5.65 22.25
CA ARG A 95 22.33 4.66 22.10
C ARG A 95 23.03 4.32 23.42
N LYS A 96 22.88 5.15 24.46
CA LYS A 96 23.42 4.86 25.80
C LYS A 96 22.73 3.68 26.49
N ASN A 97 21.42 3.52 26.27
CA ASN A 97 20.58 2.61 27.08
C ASN A 97 19.66 1.71 26.24
N ALA A 98 19.59 1.90 24.92
CA ALA A 98 18.75 1.12 24.02
C ALA A 98 19.50 0.77 22.73
N ILE A 99 19.01 -0.25 22.03
CA ILE A 99 19.45 -0.55 20.66
C ILE A 99 18.89 0.54 19.74
N VAL A 100 19.76 1.14 18.92
CA VAL A 100 19.40 2.24 18.03
C VAL A 100 19.93 2.01 16.62
N GLY A 101 19.09 2.29 15.64
CA GLY A 101 19.44 2.31 14.23
C GLY A 101 18.70 3.39 13.47
N TRP A 102 18.57 3.16 12.17
CA TRP A 102 17.88 4.05 11.25
C TRP A 102 16.79 3.26 10.53
N ASP A 103 15.58 3.83 10.45
CA ASP A 103 14.53 3.25 9.63
C ASP A 103 14.81 3.44 8.13
N PHE A 104 13.97 2.86 7.27
CA PHE A 104 14.12 2.93 5.81
C PHE A 104 14.07 4.37 5.25
N VAL A 105 13.43 5.30 5.97
CA VAL A 105 13.29 6.71 5.59
C VAL A 105 14.38 7.58 6.23
N GLY A 106 15.23 6.99 7.08
CA GLY A 106 16.33 7.63 7.77
C GLY A 106 15.90 8.43 9.01
N ASN A 107 14.81 8.04 9.68
CA ASN A 107 14.54 8.50 11.05
C ASN A 107 15.25 7.58 12.04
N VAL A 108 15.43 8.06 13.28
CA VAL A 108 16.03 7.26 14.35
C VAL A 108 15.04 6.17 14.73
N GLU A 109 15.48 4.91 14.73
CA GLU A 109 14.68 3.78 15.21
C GLU A 109 15.26 3.27 16.54
N VAL A 110 14.44 3.27 17.59
CA VAL A 110 14.80 2.86 18.95
C VAL A 110 14.08 1.55 19.27
N TRP A 111 14.83 0.58 19.79
CA TRP A 111 14.33 -0.75 20.13
C TRP A 111 14.30 -0.91 21.65
N ILE A 112 13.10 -1.00 22.21
CA ILE A 112 12.88 -1.17 23.65
C ILE A 112 12.54 -2.63 23.91
N LYS A 113 13.27 -3.28 24.81
CA LYS A 113 13.02 -4.67 25.20
C LYS A 113 11.58 -4.80 25.71
N ASP A 114 10.85 -5.76 25.17
CA ASP A 114 9.47 -5.99 25.58
C ASP A 114 9.42 -6.60 26.99
N ARG A 115 8.36 -6.29 27.75
CA ARG A 115 8.15 -6.91 29.06
C ARG A 115 7.75 -8.37 28.91
N GLU A 116 6.99 -8.68 27.86
CA GLU A 116 6.62 -10.04 27.51
C GLU A 116 7.69 -10.65 26.60
N GLN A 117 8.17 -11.84 26.97
CA GLN A 117 9.20 -12.58 26.24
C GLN A 117 8.66 -13.98 25.91
N PRO A 118 7.79 -14.10 24.90
CA PRO A 118 7.11 -15.37 24.59
C PRO A 118 7.98 -16.37 23.80
N TYR A 119 9.22 -16.00 23.48
CA TYR A 119 10.14 -16.82 22.69
C TYR A 119 11.31 -17.27 23.56
N GLU A 120 11.58 -18.57 23.57
CA GLU A 120 12.66 -19.15 24.38
C GLU A 120 14.05 -18.84 23.79
N ARG A 121 14.18 -18.90 22.46
CA ARG A 121 15.45 -18.70 21.73
C ARG A 121 15.63 -17.29 21.16
N ALA A 122 14.76 -16.36 21.53
CA ALA A 122 14.84 -14.99 21.04
C ALA A 122 14.30 -13.98 22.05
N VAL A 123 14.93 -12.81 22.09
CA VAL A 123 14.48 -11.65 22.85
C VAL A 123 13.61 -10.77 21.95
N GLN A 124 12.41 -10.44 22.42
CA GLN A 124 11.46 -9.57 21.78
C GLN A 124 11.75 -8.09 22.08
N TYR A 125 11.78 -7.27 21.04
CA TYR A 125 11.91 -5.82 21.11
C TYR A 125 10.76 -5.11 20.40
N ARG A 126 10.26 -4.04 21.00
CA ARG A 126 9.31 -3.09 20.43
C ARG A 126 10.07 -1.97 19.74
N LYS A 127 9.73 -1.68 18.49
CA LYS A 127 10.44 -0.68 17.67
C LYS A 127 9.68 0.62 17.56
N PHE A 128 10.38 1.73 17.75
CA PHE A 128 9.82 3.07 17.68
C PHE A 128 10.65 3.98 16.77
N SER A 129 10.03 4.59 15.76
CA SER A 129 10.67 5.65 14.95
C SER A 129 10.43 7.03 15.55
N LEU A 130 11.49 7.84 15.59
CA LEU A 130 11.51 9.21 16.09
C LEU A 130 11.82 10.17 14.94
N ALA A 131 10.81 10.94 14.54
CA ALA A 131 10.90 11.86 13.40
C ALA A 131 10.71 13.31 13.86
N PRO A 132 11.78 14.11 14.03
CA PRO A 132 11.67 15.53 14.34
C PRO A 132 11.09 16.32 13.17
N GLN A 133 10.21 17.26 13.50
CA GLN A 133 9.42 18.09 12.61
C GLN A 133 9.31 19.50 13.17
N TYR A 134 8.96 20.46 12.32
CA TYR A 134 8.79 21.85 12.71
C TYR A 134 7.55 22.41 12.05
N LYS A 135 6.68 23.02 12.86
CA LYS A 135 5.43 23.68 12.44
C LYS A 135 4.54 22.82 11.54
N ARG A 136 4.30 21.56 11.90
CA ARG A 136 3.31 20.74 11.20
C ARG A 136 1.90 21.01 11.73
N PHE A 137 1.73 20.96 13.05
CA PHE A 137 0.45 21.24 13.72
C PHE A 137 0.54 22.35 14.76
N THR A 138 1.74 22.78 15.12
CA THR A 138 2.03 23.76 16.15
C THR A 138 2.88 24.90 15.60
N LYS A 139 3.25 25.88 16.45
CA LYS A 139 4.16 26.97 16.07
C LYS A 139 5.64 26.63 16.29
N GLY A 140 5.96 25.44 16.81
CA GLY A 140 7.31 25.06 17.23
C GLY A 140 7.74 23.68 16.74
N HIS A 141 8.68 23.07 17.46
CA HIS A 141 9.18 21.73 17.17
C HIS A 141 8.23 20.65 17.66
N GLU A 142 8.15 19.60 16.87
CA GLU A 142 7.25 18.47 17.08
C GLU A 142 8.04 17.17 16.87
N LEU A 143 7.91 16.22 17.78
CA LEU A 143 8.49 14.89 17.63
C LEU A 143 7.38 13.93 17.29
N GLN A 144 7.37 13.43 16.06
CA GLN A 144 6.49 12.33 15.68
C GLN A 144 7.09 11.01 16.12
N ILE A 145 6.27 10.18 16.79
CA ILE A 145 6.67 8.89 17.34
C ILE A 145 5.78 7.82 16.74
N ALA A 146 6.39 6.83 16.09
CA ALA A 146 5.68 5.76 15.40
C ALA A 146 6.07 4.40 15.95
N PHE A 147 5.11 3.50 16.17
CA PHE A 147 5.38 2.11 16.51
C PHE A 147 5.55 1.28 15.22
N ASN A 148 6.75 0.74 14.99
CA ASN A 148 7.13 0.00 13.79
C ASN A 148 7.02 -1.53 13.96
N GLY A 149 6.28 -1.98 14.97
CA GLY A 149 6.10 -3.39 15.25
C GLY A 149 7.19 -3.97 16.15
N ILE A 150 7.34 -5.29 16.04
CA ILE A 150 8.21 -6.11 16.88
C ILE A 150 9.38 -6.63 16.04
N SER A 151 10.55 -6.70 16.64
CA SER A 151 11.69 -7.45 16.11
C SER A 151 12.21 -8.44 17.16
N LEU A 152 12.76 -9.56 16.68
CA LEU A 152 13.32 -10.61 17.50
C LEU A 152 14.85 -10.63 17.33
N VAL A 153 15.57 -10.83 18.43
CA VAL A 153 17.03 -10.98 18.44
C VAL A 153 17.37 -12.32 19.07
N GLY A 154 18.19 -13.14 18.42
CA GLY A 154 18.59 -14.44 18.94
C GLY A 154 19.27 -14.33 20.30
N THR A 155 19.10 -15.36 21.14
CA THR A 155 19.77 -15.43 22.45
C THR A 155 21.19 -16.00 22.36
N GLU A 156 21.51 -16.69 21.26
CA GLU A 156 22.84 -17.23 20.97
C GLU A 156 23.62 -16.23 20.11
N ASN A 157 24.92 -16.08 20.39
CA ASN A 157 25.78 -15.14 19.65
C ASN A 157 26.22 -15.74 18.31
N ILE A 158 26.59 -14.88 17.36
CA ILE A 158 27.00 -15.32 16.02
C ILE A 158 28.34 -16.06 15.99
N GLY A 159 29.15 -15.98 17.04
CA GLY A 159 30.40 -16.73 17.15
C GLY A 159 30.20 -18.23 17.37
N THR A 160 29.05 -18.64 17.93
CA THR A 160 28.71 -20.05 18.18
C THR A 160 27.74 -20.64 17.17
N LEU A 161 27.13 -19.81 16.33
CA LEU A 161 26.11 -20.24 15.36
C LEU A 161 26.72 -20.49 13.99
N ASP A 162 26.35 -21.60 13.36
CA ASP A 162 26.68 -21.92 11.96
C ASP A 162 25.54 -21.47 11.04
N ILE A 163 25.49 -20.16 10.74
CA ILE A 163 24.41 -19.53 9.96
C ILE A 163 24.72 -19.59 8.45
N GLN A 164 23.83 -20.22 7.69
CA GLN A 164 23.85 -20.30 6.23
C GLN A 164 23.08 -19.15 5.55
N THR A 165 22.17 -18.47 6.28
CA THR A 165 21.45 -17.30 5.75
C THR A 165 22.44 -16.20 5.31
N GLU A 166 22.41 -15.81 4.03
CA GLU A 166 23.37 -14.85 3.46
C GLU A 166 23.12 -13.39 3.88
N HIS A 167 21.87 -13.02 4.12
CA HIS A 167 21.46 -11.63 4.29
C HIS A 167 20.69 -11.42 5.60
N TYR A 168 21.41 -11.02 6.64
CA TYR A 168 20.83 -10.68 7.93
C TYR A 168 21.54 -9.53 8.64
N HIS A 169 20.85 -8.97 9.62
CA HIS A 169 21.40 -7.94 10.50
C HIS A 169 21.77 -8.56 11.83
N VAL A 170 22.67 -7.91 12.55
CA VAL A 170 23.09 -8.27 13.90
C VAL A 170 23.02 -7.05 14.81
N ILE A 171 22.92 -7.32 16.11
CA ILE A 171 23.08 -6.33 17.16
C ILE A 171 24.53 -6.39 17.64
N ALA A 172 25.30 -5.33 17.35
CA ALA A 172 26.68 -5.17 17.80
C ALA A 172 26.78 -4.02 18.81
N GLY A 173 26.85 -4.36 20.09
CA GLY A 173 26.58 -3.44 21.20
C GLY A 173 25.16 -2.91 21.11
N ASN A 174 25.01 -1.59 20.98
CA ASN A 174 23.69 -0.94 20.83
C ASN A 174 23.38 -0.53 19.38
N ARG A 175 24.05 -1.12 18.39
CA ARG A 175 23.89 -0.78 16.96
C ARG A 175 23.30 -1.94 16.17
N ILE A 176 22.47 -1.61 15.20
CA ILE A 176 22.01 -2.55 14.16
C ILE A 176 22.98 -2.47 12.98
N VAL A 177 23.60 -3.60 12.64
CA VAL A 177 24.63 -3.67 11.59
C VAL A 177 24.31 -4.82 10.65
N ASP A 178 24.49 -4.62 9.34
CA ASP A 178 24.48 -5.71 8.37
C ASP A 178 25.69 -6.62 8.61
N VAL A 179 25.51 -7.94 8.67
CA VAL A 179 26.62 -8.87 9.03
C VAL A 179 27.83 -8.72 8.09
N GLY A 180 27.61 -8.41 6.81
CA GLY A 180 28.68 -8.19 5.84
C GLY A 180 29.48 -6.91 6.07
N LYS A 181 29.04 -6.05 6.99
CA LYS A 181 29.66 -4.75 7.32
C LYS A 181 30.29 -4.72 8.72
N LEU A 182 30.45 -5.86 9.39
CA LEU A 182 31.15 -5.92 10.67
C LEU A 182 32.61 -5.48 10.53
N THR A 183 33.05 -4.56 11.40
CA THR A 183 34.43 -4.07 11.42
C THR A 183 35.38 -5.10 12.04
N PRO A 184 36.71 -4.96 11.88
CA PRO A 184 37.67 -5.80 12.60
C PRO A 184 37.48 -5.78 14.12
N GLU A 185 37.11 -4.63 14.70
CA GLU A 185 36.78 -4.51 16.13
C GLU A 185 35.51 -5.30 16.49
N ASP A 186 34.46 -5.21 15.67
CA ASP A 186 33.24 -6.00 15.89
C ASP A 186 33.55 -7.50 15.83
N LYS A 187 34.40 -7.94 14.89
CA LYS A 187 34.83 -9.34 14.75
C LYS A 187 35.70 -9.84 15.90
N ALA A 188 36.33 -8.94 16.66
CA ALA A 188 37.04 -9.32 17.88
C ALA A 188 36.09 -9.61 19.05
N ASP A 189 34.81 -9.22 18.95
CA ASP A 189 33.81 -9.28 20.01
C ASP A 189 32.55 -10.08 19.60
N LEU A 190 32.73 -11.15 18.80
CA LEU A 190 31.63 -11.97 18.29
C LEU A 190 30.74 -12.58 19.40
N GLU A 191 31.31 -12.79 20.59
CA GLU A 191 30.60 -13.36 21.75
C GLU A 191 29.48 -12.43 22.28
N HIS A 192 29.51 -11.13 21.93
CA HIS A 192 28.50 -10.14 22.30
C HIS A 192 27.67 -9.64 21.11
N ILE A 193 27.73 -10.35 19.97
CA ILE A 193 26.98 -9.99 18.76
C ILE A 193 25.88 -11.02 18.51
N TYR A 194 24.65 -10.54 18.41
CA TYR A 194 23.46 -11.40 18.34
C TYR A 194 22.69 -11.19 17.03
N PRO A 195 22.19 -12.25 16.38
CA PRO A 195 21.49 -12.12 15.11
C PRO A 195 20.10 -11.50 15.28
N VAL A 196 19.73 -10.56 14.40
CA VAL A 196 18.35 -10.10 14.25
C VAL A 196 17.60 -11.11 13.40
N ILE A 197 16.58 -11.73 13.98
CA ILE A 197 15.85 -12.84 13.37
C ILE A 197 14.94 -12.31 12.26
N ASN A 198 15.26 -12.68 11.02
CA ASN A 198 14.40 -12.52 9.85
C ASN A 198 13.68 -13.86 9.55
N ARG A 199 12.85 -13.93 8.50
CA ARG A 199 12.10 -15.15 8.17
C ARG A 199 12.99 -16.36 7.83
N GLU A 200 14.11 -16.12 7.14
CA GLU A 200 15.04 -17.18 6.73
C GLU A 200 15.78 -17.73 7.95
N LEU A 201 16.33 -16.85 8.78
CA LEU A 201 16.94 -17.18 10.06
C LEU A 201 15.97 -17.85 11.03
N ALA A 202 14.71 -17.41 11.09
CA ALA A 202 13.71 -18.03 11.94
C ALA A 202 13.49 -19.50 11.56
N ALA A 203 13.42 -19.80 10.25
CA ALA A 203 13.28 -21.17 9.77
C ALA A 203 14.55 -21.99 10.04
N GLU A 204 15.72 -21.42 9.80
CA GLU A 204 17.02 -22.07 10.03
C GLU A 204 17.26 -22.38 11.51
N LEU A 205 16.94 -21.44 12.39
CA LEU A 205 17.13 -21.57 13.84
C LEU A 205 15.92 -22.19 14.56
N GLY A 206 14.88 -22.62 13.83
CA GLY A 206 13.69 -23.25 14.41
C GLY A 206 12.89 -22.32 15.35
N ILE A 207 12.90 -21.01 15.11
CA ILE A 207 12.16 -20.01 15.89
C ILE A 207 10.77 -19.86 15.28
N ILE A 208 9.74 -20.31 16.00
CA ILE A 208 8.34 -20.20 15.56
C ILE A 208 7.82 -18.79 15.88
N GLU A 209 7.66 -17.94 14.88
CA GLU A 209 7.05 -16.61 15.04
C GLU A 209 5.52 -16.72 15.29
N ASN A 210 5.05 -16.32 16.48
CA ASN A 210 3.62 -16.26 16.78
C ASN A 210 3.05 -14.90 16.37
N ARG A 211 2.31 -14.85 15.27
CA ARG A 211 1.66 -13.62 14.79
C ARG A 211 0.24 -13.50 15.33
N TYR A 212 0.07 -12.74 16.41
CA TYR A 212 -1.26 -12.43 16.93
C TYR A 212 -1.97 -11.38 16.07
N HIS A 213 -3.22 -11.68 15.69
CA HIS A 213 -4.06 -10.74 14.95
C HIS A 213 -4.61 -9.65 15.88
N THR A 214 -4.07 -8.44 15.82
CA THR A 214 -4.64 -7.28 16.54
C THR A 214 -5.93 -6.82 15.86
N LEU A 215 -7.06 -6.95 16.54
CA LEU A 215 -8.37 -6.50 16.04
C LEU A 215 -8.41 -4.97 15.87
N ASN A 216 -8.06 -4.22 16.91
CA ASN A 216 -8.01 -2.76 16.88
C ASN A 216 -6.56 -2.24 16.92
N LYS A 217 -6.04 -1.88 15.75
CA LYS A 217 -4.67 -1.33 15.59
C LYS A 217 -4.51 0.05 16.23
N TYR A 218 -5.55 0.89 16.28
CA TYR A 218 -5.47 2.24 16.82
C TYR A 218 -5.22 2.23 18.33
N ILE A 219 -6.01 1.44 19.08
CA ILE A 219 -5.84 1.30 20.55
C ILE A 219 -4.45 0.77 20.87
N ARG A 220 -4.04 -0.33 20.22
CA ARG A 220 -2.72 -0.93 20.46
C ARG A 220 -1.59 0.08 20.19
N THR A 221 -1.60 0.71 19.02
CA THR A 221 -0.55 1.65 18.63
C THR A 221 -0.53 2.88 19.53
N ARG A 222 -1.69 3.45 19.86
CA ARG A 222 -1.78 4.62 20.77
C ARG A 222 -1.21 4.29 22.14
N ASN A 223 -1.56 3.15 22.71
CA ASN A 223 -1.12 2.74 24.04
C ASN A 223 0.39 2.50 24.08
N LEU A 224 0.95 1.81 23.07
CA LEU A 224 2.40 1.55 22.99
C LEU A 224 3.21 2.84 22.85
N ILE A 225 2.73 3.81 22.06
CA ILE A 225 3.40 5.10 21.91
C ILE A 225 3.31 5.91 23.20
N ARG A 226 2.15 5.92 23.87
CA ARG A 226 2.01 6.57 25.19
C ARG A 226 2.94 5.97 26.22
N GLU A 227 3.01 4.65 26.28
CA GLU A 227 3.92 3.94 27.19
C GLU A 227 5.38 4.33 26.91
N PHE A 228 5.79 4.37 25.64
CA PHE A 228 7.12 4.82 25.24
C PHE A 228 7.39 6.26 25.69
N ILE A 229 6.45 7.19 25.46
CA ILE A 229 6.59 8.58 25.91
C ILE A 229 6.75 8.65 27.43
N GLU A 230 5.88 7.96 28.17
CA GLU A 230 5.87 7.97 29.64
C GLU A 230 7.16 7.38 30.24
N GLN A 231 7.74 6.35 29.62
CA GLN A 231 8.92 5.65 30.14
C GLN A 231 10.25 6.24 29.66
N GLU A 232 10.30 6.68 28.40
CA GLU A 232 11.56 6.99 27.70
C GLU A 232 11.74 8.50 27.41
N ILE A 233 10.69 9.31 27.54
CA ILE A 233 10.76 10.76 27.25
C ILE A 233 10.41 11.60 28.47
N SER A 234 9.26 11.34 29.09
CA SER A 234 8.72 12.12 30.20
C SER A 234 9.64 12.08 31.41
N GLY A 235 10.02 13.26 31.93
CA GLY A 235 10.82 13.36 33.15
C GLY A 235 12.26 12.87 33.03
N LYS A 236 12.73 12.54 31.82
CA LYS A 236 14.14 12.21 31.56
C LYS A 236 14.96 13.47 31.35
N GLU A 237 16.20 13.44 31.82
CA GLU A 237 17.18 14.47 31.47
C GLU A 237 17.68 14.24 30.05
N TRP A 238 17.53 15.25 29.20
CA TRP A 238 18.05 15.26 27.85
C TRP A 238 19.34 16.07 27.84
N GLU A 239 20.41 15.52 27.26
CA GLU A 239 21.67 16.25 27.16
C GLU A 239 21.49 17.50 26.28
N GLY A 240 21.85 18.66 26.84
CA GLY A 240 21.89 19.93 26.12
C GLY A 240 20.52 20.56 25.87
N THR A 241 20.22 20.81 24.60
CA THR A 241 19.29 21.83 24.06
C THR A 241 17.81 21.43 24.00
N LEU A 242 17.46 20.18 24.33
CA LEU A 242 16.13 19.62 24.08
C LEU A 242 15.28 19.64 25.36
N HIS A 243 14.09 20.25 25.29
CA HIS A 243 13.17 20.30 26.44
C HIS A 243 11.78 19.78 26.10
N PHE A 244 11.33 18.77 26.87
CA PHE A 244 10.00 18.16 26.80
C PHE A 244 9.18 18.54 28.03
N SER A 245 8.52 19.71 28.00
CA SER A 245 7.81 20.26 29.17
C SER A 245 6.49 19.55 29.48
N ASP A 246 5.80 19.06 28.44
CA ASP A 246 4.54 18.33 28.50
C ASP A 246 4.42 17.47 27.23
N PRO A 247 4.94 16.24 27.23
CA PRO A 247 4.96 15.38 26.05
C PRO A 247 3.60 14.70 25.82
N SER A 248 2.50 15.42 25.97
CA SER A 248 1.17 14.96 25.57
C SER A 248 1.02 14.97 24.05
N PHE A 249 0.10 14.13 23.54
CA PHE A 249 -0.22 14.14 22.12
C PHE A 249 -0.79 15.48 21.68
N ILE A 250 -0.30 15.97 20.55
CA ILE A 250 -0.75 17.21 19.95
C ILE A 250 -2.19 17.03 19.47
N ILE A 251 -3.06 17.95 19.89
CA ILE A 251 -4.40 18.11 19.31
C ILE A 251 -4.24 18.68 17.90
N VAL A 252 -4.83 18.00 16.92
CA VAL A 252 -4.81 18.45 15.52
C VAL A 252 -5.66 19.73 15.39
N PRO A 253 -5.11 20.83 14.83
CA PRO A 253 -5.89 22.05 14.60
C PRO A 253 -7.12 21.79 13.75
N THR A 254 -8.25 22.42 14.09
CA THR A 254 -9.55 22.14 13.44
C THR A 254 -9.53 22.51 11.96
N GLU A 255 -8.77 23.54 11.58
CA GLU A 255 -8.55 23.97 10.21
C GLU A 255 -7.82 22.93 9.34
N CYS A 256 -7.02 22.05 9.95
CA CYS A 256 -6.34 20.96 9.26
C CYS A 256 -7.22 19.72 9.11
N ILE A 257 -8.38 19.66 9.78
CA ILE A 257 -9.30 18.52 9.73
C ILE A 257 -10.41 18.85 8.75
N ARG A 258 -10.55 18.02 7.73
CA ARG A 258 -11.62 18.14 6.75
C ARG A 258 -12.31 16.79 6.54
N LYS A 259 -13.45 16.83 5.88
CA LYS A 259 -14.19 15.64 5.48
C LYS A 259 -14.55 15.77 4.01
N VAL A 260 -14.40 14.68 3.26
CA VAL A 260 -14.89 14.64 1.88
C VAL A 260 -16.39 14.97 1.85
N PRO A 261 -16.89 15.63 0.79
CA PRO A 261 -18.31 15.91 0.66
C PRO A 261 -19.14 14.64 0.82
N HIS A 262 -20.30 14.72 1.49
CA HIS A 262 -21.19 13.56 1.67
C HIS A 262 -21.57 12.91 0.34
N THR A 263 -21.72 13.70 -0.72
CA THR A 263 -21.98 13.20 -2.08
C THR A 263 -20.88 12.31 -2.65
N ALA A 264 -19.65 12.42 -2.15
CA ALA A 264 -18.52 11.56 -2.52
C ALA A 264 -18.58 10.18 -1.82
N SER A 265 -19.36 10.03 -0.75
CA SER A 265 -19.59 8.75 -0.07
C SER A 265 -20.80 7.98 -0.59
N LEU A 266 -21.59 8.54 -1.50
CA LEU A 266 -22.78 7.91 -2.06
C LEU A 266 -22.44 7.13 -3.34
N LEU A 267 -22.93 5.89 -3.39
CA LEU A 267 -22.92 5.03 -4.57
C LEU A 267 -24.33 4.96 -5.17
N ARG A 268 -24.43 4.68 -6.48
CA ARG A 268 -25.68 4.43 -7.20
C ARG A 268 -25.81 2.97 -7.56
N PHE A 269 -27.00 2.44 -7.34
CA PHE A 269 -27.41 1.06 -7.60
C PHE A 269 -28.58 1.04 -8.59
N GLY A 270 -29.28 -0.09 -8.70
CA GLY A 270 -30.46 -0.21 -9.54
C GLY A 270 -31.51 0.86 -9.24
N GLU A 271 -32.24 1.28 -10.29
CA GLU A 271 -33.26 2.34 -10.22
C GLU A 271 -32.73 3.67 -9.67
N ASP A 272 -31.43 3.94 -9.84
CA ASP A 272 -30.74 5.15 -9.36
C ASP A 272 -30.81 5.42 -7.85
N LYS A 273 -31.20 4.39 -7.08
CA LYS A 273 -31.16 4.41 -5.62
C LYS A 273 -29.73 4.54 -5.13
N THR A 274 -29.56 5.24 -4.02
CA THR A 274 -28.25 5.54 -3.45
C THR A 274 -28.06 4.96 -2.08
N GLU A 275 -26.84 4.53 -1.79
CA GLU A 275 -26.45 4.03 -0.48
C GLU A 275 -24.96 4.27 -0.26
N VAL A 276 -24.55 4.43 0.99
CA VAL A 276 -23.14 4.48 1.39
C VAL A 276 -22.61 3.05 1.45
N ASP A 277 -23.22 2.17 2.25
CA ASP A 277 -22.74 0.80 2.40
C ASP A 277 -22.98 -0.04 1.13
N PRO A 278 -21.93 -0.51 0.42
CA PRO A 278 -22.11 -1.31 -0.79
C PRO A 278 -22.90 -2.61 -0.56
N TYR A 279 -22.78 -3.22 0.63
CA TYR A 279 -23.54 -4.42 0.97
C TYR A 279 -25.03 -4.13 1.02
N LYS A 280 -25.44 -3.12 1.80
CA LYS A 280 -26.85 -2.72 1.90
C LYS A 280 -27.39 -2.23 0.56
N GLY A 281 -26.58 -1.46 -0.17
CA GLY A 281 -26.96 -0.87 -1.44
C GLY A 281 -27.25 -1.93 -2.49
N PHE A 282 -26.37 -2.93 -2.60
CA PHE A 282 -26.55 -4.03 -3.53
C PHE A 282 -27.70 -4.95 -3.11
N LEU A 283 -27.76 -5.32 -1.83
CA LEU A 283 -28.81 -6.20 -1.31
C LEU A 283 -30.21 -5.63 -1.52
N ASN A 284 -30.40 -4.34 -1.25
CA ASN A 284 -31.73 -3.72 -1.26
C ASN A 284 -32.17 -3.26 -2.67
N ASN A 285 -31.22 -2.96 -3.56
CA ASN A 285 -31.52 -2.29 -4.83
C ASN A 285 -31.05 -3.08 -6.07
N GLY A 286 -30.24 -4.12 -5.87
CA GLY A 286 -29.56 -4.87 -6.93
C GLY A 286 -28.49 -4.03 -7.65
N PRO A 287 -27.93 -4.55 -8.75
CA PRO A 287 -26.87 -3.87 -9.49
C PRO A 287 -27.35 -2.59 -10.18
N TYR A 288 -26.43 -1.65 -10.38
CA TYR A 288 -26.64 -0.49 -11.23
C TYR A 288 -26.99 -0.89 -12.67
N ARG A 289 -26.28 -1.88 -13.22
CA ARG A 289 -26.57 -2.40 -14.55
C ARG A 289 -26.16 -3.88 -14.67
N PRO A 290 -27.02 -4.78 -15.18
CA PRO A 290 -26.59 -6.13 -15.55
C PRO A 290 -25.69 -6.11 -16.81
N SER A 291 -25.22 -7.28 -17.25
CA SER A 291 -24.52 -7.36 -18.53
C SER A 291 -25.48 -7.00 -19.67
N ALA A 292 -24.95 -6.40 -20.74
CA ALA A 292 -25.72 -6.24 -21.97
C ALA A 292 -25.90 -7.58 -22.69
N ASN A 293 -25.05 -8.58 -22.42
CA ASN A 293 -25.17 -9.91 -22.99
C ASN A 293 -26.06 -10.79 -22.12
N ASN A 294 -27.17 -11.26 -22.67
CA ASN A 294 -28.07 -12.19 -21.98
C ASN A 294 -27.66 -13.66 -22.12
N LYS A 295 -26.75 -13.98 -23.05
CA LYS A 295 -26.28 -15.33 -23.33
C LYS A 295 -25.03 -15.63 -22.48
N ILE A 296 -25.23 -15.83 -21.18
CA ILE A 296 -24.17 -16.20 -20.24
C ILE A 296 -24.22 -17.72 -20.00
N LYS A 297 -23.07 -18.40 -20.13
CA LYS A 297 -22.98 -19.86 -19.94
C LYS A 297 -21.92 -20.22 -18.92
N PHE A 298 -22.33 -20.91 -17.86
CA PHE A 298 -21.43 -21.40 -16.81
C PHE A 298 -21.07 -22.86 -17.02
N PHE A 299 -19.86 -23.25 -16.63
CA PHE A 299 -19.48 -24.65 -16.49
C PHE A 299 -18.52 -24.80 -15.31
N PHE A 300 -18.53 -25.97 -14.68
CA PHE A 300 -17.68 -26.25 -13.54
C PHE A 300 -16.33 -26.82 -13.99
N ILE A 301 -15.29 -26.51 -13.23
CA ILE A 301 -13.99 -27.16 -13.28
C ILE A 301 -13.70 -27.64 -11.87
N ALA A 302 -13.47 -28.94 -11.66
CA ALA A 302 -13.25 -29.48 -10.32
C ALA A 302 -12.51 -30.82 -10.35
N GLN A 303 -11.98 -31.26 -9.21
CA GLN A 303 -11.55 -32.65 -9.09
C GLN A 303 -12.78 -33.57 -9.09
N LEU A 304 -12.67 -34.78 -9.65
CA LEU A 304 -13.79 -35.71 -9.79
C LEU A 304 -14.52 -35.99 -8.45
N ARG A 305 -13.77 -36.10 -7.35
CA ARG A 305 -14.34 -36.30 -6.00
C ARG A 305 -15.18 -35.12 -5.49
N ASP A 306 -14.98 -33.93 -6.03
CA ASP A 306 -15.63 -32.68 -5.59
C ASP A 306 -16.88 -32.35 -6.44
N GLN A 307 -17.35 -33.28 -7.27
CA GLN A 307 -18.56 -33.12 -8.09
C GLN A 307 -19.80 -32.79 -7.25
N ARG A 308 -19.90 -33.33 -6.03
CA ARG A 308 -21.00 -33.00 -5.09
C ARG A 308 -20.98 -31.53 -4.66
N VAL A 309 -19.80 -30.93 -4.51
CA VAL A 309 -19.65 -29.51 -4.18
C VAL A 309 -20.15 -28.64 -5.34
N CYS A 310 -19.85 -29.05 -6.59
CA CYS A 310 -20.36 -28.38 -7.78
C CYS A 310 -21.88 -28.42 -7.86
N GLN A 311 -22.47 -29.59 -7.57
CA GLN A 311 -23.93 -29.76 -7.56
C GLN A 311 -24.59 -28.87 -6.50
N TYR A 312 -24.08 -28.89 -5.27
CA TYR A 312 -24.58 -28.02 -4.20
C TYR A 312 -24.50 -26.54 -4.59
N LEU A 313 -23.36 -26.10 -5.12
CA LEU A 313 -23.19 -24.70 -5.52
C LEU A 313 -24.13 -24.32 -6.68
N TYR A 314 -24.35 -25.22 -7.63
CA TYR A 314 -25.34 -25.04 -8.68
C TYR A 314 -26.74 -24.88 -8.09
N ASP A 315 -27.15 -25.74 -7.16
CA ASP A 315 -28.46 -25.68 -6.52
C ASP A 315 -28.65 -24.38 -5.72
N VAL A 316 -27.59 -23.86 -5.10
CA VAL A 316 -27.57 -22.50 -4.50
C VAL A 316 -27.76 -21.43 -5.59
N PHE A 317 -27.01 -21.49 -6.69
CA PHE A 317 -27.08 -20.49 -7.76
C PHE A 317 -28.46 -20.41 -8.42
N ILE A 318 -29.17 -21.52 -8.54
CA ILE A 318 -30.54 -21.54 -9.09
C ILE A 318 -31.62 -21.38 -8.02
N GLY A 319 -31.25 -21.24 -6.74
CA GLY A 319 -32.18 -21.01 -5.64
C GLY A 319 -32.98 -22.25 -5.21
N LYS A 320 -32.52 -23.45 -5.56
CA LYS A 320 -33.09 -24.73 -5.04
C LYS A 320 -32.66 -25.00 -3.61
N GLU A 321 -31.40 -24.70 -3.31
CA GLU A 321 -30.84 -24.74 -1.96
C GLU A 321 -30.82 -23.32 -1.40
N LYS A 322 -31.26 -23.15 -0.15
CA LYS A 322 -31.10 -21.86 0.54
C LYS A 322 -29.77 -21.88 1.25
N ASN A 323 -29.02 -20.79 1.12
CA ASN A 323 -27.85 -20.59 1.96
C ASN A 323 -28.32 -20.53 3.42
N GLU A 324 -27.64 -21.22 4.34
CA GLU A 324 -28.01 -21.26 5.75
C GLU A 324 -26.92 -20.65 6.61
N GLN A 325 -27.33 -19.90 7.63
CA GLN A 325 -26.46 -19.44 8.68
C GLN A 325 -26.94 -20.06 10.00
N ASN A 326 -26.13 -20.94 10.60
CA ASN A 326 -26.47 -21.68 11.82
C ASN A 326 -27.80 -22.46 11.74
N GLY A 327 -28.09 -23.08 10.59
CA GLY A 327 -29.33 -23.81 10.36
C GLY A 327 -30.56 -22.92 10.12
N ILE A 328 -30.37 -21.60 9.96
CA ILE A 328 -31.43 -20.66 9.60
C ILE A 328 -31.22 -20.25 8.14
N PRO A 329 -32.20 -20.50 7.25
CA PRO A 329 -32.12 -20.05 5.87
C PRO A 329 -31.92 -18.54 5.79
N ASP A 330 -30.85 -18.12 5.13
CA ASP A 330 -30.55 -16.74 4.82
C ASP A 330 -31.50 -16.25 3.73
N LYS A 331 -32.67 -15.76 4.16
CA LYS A 331 -33.73 -15.25 3.28
C LYS A 331 -33.32 -13.99 2.50
N ARG A 332 -32.11 -13.45 2.71
CA ARG A 332 -31.60 -12.27 2.01
C ARG A 332 -31.19 -12.57 0.57
N PHE A 333 -30.90 -13.83 0.23
CA PHE A 333 -30.36 -14.19 -1.09
C PHE A 333 -31.28 -15.18 -1.81
N GLY A 334 -31.76 -14.77 -2.99
CA GLY A 334 -32.50 -15.63 -3.92
C GLY A 334 -31.54 -16.39 -4.85
N SER A 335 -32.02 -16.78 -6.04
CA SER A 335 -31.14 -17.29 -7.08
C SER A 335 -30.12 -16.22 -7.49
N LEU A 336 -28.93 -16.65 -7.91
CA LEU A 336 -27.88 -15.77 -8.44
C LEU A 336 -28.45 -14.86 -9.53
N SER A 337 -29.20 -15.43 -10.47
CA SER A 337 -29.80 -14.68 -11.59
C SER A 337 -30.72 -13.55 -11.14
N SER A 338 -31.47 -13.75 -10.05
CA SER A 338 -32.38 -12.74 -9.50
C SER A 338 -31.60 -11.60 -8.83
N HIS A 339 -30.55 -11.95 -8.08
CA HIS A 339 -29.79 -10.98 -7.30
C HIS A 339 -28.85 -10.12 -8.16
N ILE A 340 -28.16 -10.73 -9.14
CA ILE A 340 -27.33 -9.99 -10.10
C ILE A 340 -28.13 -9.51 -11.34
N LYS A 341 -29.45 -9.72 -11.35
CA LYS A 341 -30.39 -9.35 -12.44
C LYS A 341 -29.93 -9.82 -13.83
N GLN A 342 -29.35 -11.02 -13.91
CA GLN A 342 -28.72 -11.54 -15.12
C GLN A 342 -29.08 -13.03 -15.33
N PRO A 343 -29.73 -13.39 -16.45
CA PRO A 343 -29.92 -14.79 -16.79
C PRO A 343 -28.59 -15.47 -17.11
N PHE A 344 -28.48 -16.74 -16.73
CA PHE A 344 -27.40 -17.63 -17.12
C PHE A 344 -27.96 -19.03 -17.38
N VAL A 345 -27.23 -19.81 -18.17
CA VAL A 345 -27.45 -21.25 -18.33
C VAL A 345 -26.20 -22.01 -17.90
N THR A 346 -26.37 -23.24 -17.41
CA THR A 346 -25.23 -24.12 -17.08
C THR A 346 -25.04 -25.15 -18.17
N ASP A 347 -23.80 -25.35 -18.58
CA ASP A 347 -23.39 -26.43 -19.46
C ASP A 347 -23.23 -27.73 -18.65
N HIS A 348 -24.35 -28.41 -18.41
CA HIS A 348 -24.42 -29.59 -17.57
C HIS A 348 -23.49 -30.72 -18.05
N ASN A 349 -23.35 -30.89 -19.36
CA ASN A 349 -22.52 -31.94 -19.95
C ASN A 349 -21.11 -31.47 -20.29
N GLY A 350 -20.85 -30.16 -20.25
CA GLY A 350 -19.56 -29.57 -20.59
C GLY A 350 -18.71 -29.14 -19.40
N SER A 351 -19.05 -29.55 -18.18
CA SER A 351 -18.19 -29.35 -17.01
C SER A 351 -16.95 -30.26 -17.06
N ILE A 352 -15.82 -29.78 -16.56
CA ILE A 352 -14.51 -30.42 -16.67
C ILE A 352 -14.10 -30.98 -15.32
N PHE A 353 -14.03 -32.31 -15.22
CA PHE A 353 -13.55 -33.00 -14.01
C PHE A 353 -12.18 -33.62 -14.25
N PHE A 354 -11.21 -33.36 -13.38
CA PHE A 354 -9.87 -33.97 -13.44
C PHE A 354 -9.66 -34.98 -12.31
N ASN A 355 -8.77 -35.97 -12.51
CA ASN A 355 -8.60 -37.08 -11.57
C ASN A 355 -7.71 -36.69 -10.37
N SER A 356 -6.53 -36.12 -10.63
CA SER A 356 -5.60 -35.68 -9.59
C SER A 356 -5.07 -34.28 -9.87
N ILE A 357 -4.49 -33.66 -8.83
CA ILE A 357 -3.89 -32.33 -8.94
C ILE A 357 -2.68 -32.37 -9.88
N ASP A 358 -1.90 -33.46 -9.89
CA ASP A 358 -0.73 -33.65 -10.74
C ASP A 358 -1.07 -33.66 -12.24
N THR A 359 -2.24 -34.21 -12.60
CA THR A 359 -2.70 -34.31 -13.99
C THR A 359 -3.66 -33.18 -14.39
N ALA A 360 -4.04 -32.31 -13.44
CA ALA A 360 -5.09 -31.31 -13.62
C ALA A 360 -4.84 -30.38 -14.80
N GLU A 361 -3.63 -29.82 -14.93
CA GLU A 361 -3.27 -28.90 -16.00
C GLU A 361 -3.50 -29.52 -17.39
N LYS A 362 -2.98 -30.73 -17.61
CA LYS A 362 -3.10 -31.45 -18.87
C LYS A 362 -4.56 -31.82 -19.16
N GLU A 363 -5.24 -32.44 -18.20
CA GLU A 363 -6.64 -32.88 -18.38
C GLU A 363 -7.58 -31.69 -18.65
N ILE A 364 -7.40 -30.56 -17.96
CA ILE A 364 -8.20 -29.36 -18.18
C ILE A 364 -7.91 -28.78 -19.57
N THR A 365 -6.64 -28.70 -19.97
CA THR A 365 -6.24 -28.18 -21.29
C THR A 365 -6.81 -29.03 -22.42
N ASP A 366 -6.66 -30.35 -22.35
CA ASP A 366 -7.15 -31.29 -23.37
C ASP A 366 -8.68 -31.18 -23.51
N LYS A 367 -9.41 -31.14 -22.39
CA LYS A 367 -10.87 -31.00 -22.39
C LYS A 367 -11.34 -29.63 -22.87
N LEU A 368 -10.63 -28.55 -22.54
CA LEU A 368 -10.93 -27.21 -23.06
C LEU A 368 -10.67 -27.09 -24.56
N ASN A 369 -9.63 -27.76 -25.08
CA ASN A 369 -9.34 -27.78 -26.51
C ASN A 369 -10.41 -28.51 -27.34
N GLN A 370 -11.07 -29.51 -26.75
CA GLN A 370 -12.16 -30.27 -27.36
C GLN A 370 -13.54 -29.61 -27.15
N LYS A 371 -13.62 -28.61 -26.27
CA LYS A 371 -14.88 -27.96 -25.91
C LYS A 371 -15.34 -27.03 -27.04
N ASP A 372 -16.60 -27.20 -27.45
CA ASP A 372 -17.25 -26.27 -28.37
C ASP A 372 -17.60 -24.95 -27.64
N ILE A 373 -16.82 -23.91 -27.93
CA ILE A 373 -17.00 -22.56 -27.39
C ILE A 373 -17.72 -21.73 -28.44
N SER A 374 -19.05 -21.65 -28.31
CA SER A 374 -19.87 -20.84 -29.19
C SER A 374 -19.58 -19.35 -28.98
N PRO A 375 -19.31 -18.57 -30.04
CA PRO A 375 -19.08 -17.12 -29.92
C PRO A 375 -20.35 -16.35 -29.51
N GLU A 376 -21.53 -17.00 -29.51
CA GLU A 376 -22.76 -16.37 -29.05
C GLU A 376 -22.88 -16.27 -27.53
N PHE A 377 -22.12 -17.06 -26.78
CA PHE A 377 -22.17 -17.09 -25.33
C PHE A 377 -20.92 -16.47 -24.72
N THR A 378 -21.10 -15.70 -23.65
CA THR A 378 -20.01 -15.39 -22.73
C THR A 378 -19.87 -16.55 -21.75
N TYR A 379 -18.75 -17.27 -21.84
CA TYR A 379 -18.48 -18.41 -20.97
C TYR A 379 -17.80 -17.97 -19.67
N VAL A 380 -18.22 -18.57 -18.55
CA VAL A 380 -17.56 -18.42 -17.24
C VAL A 380 -17.24 -19.80 -16.67
N GLY A 381 -15.96 -20.04 -16.37
CA GLY A 381 -15.51 -21.23 -15.65
C GLY A 381 -15.63 -21.03 -14.14
N ILE A 382 -16.43 -21.86 -13.49
CA ILE A 382 -16.52 -21.92 -12.02
C ILE A 382 -15.52 -22.98 -11.54
N TYR A 383 -14.35 -22.54 -11.10
CA TYR A 383 -13.28 -23.44 -10.67
C TYR A 383 -13.37 -23.72 -9.18
N ILE A 384 -13.68 -24.97 -8.81
CA ILE A 384 -13.65 -25.46 -7.45
C ILE A 384 -12.21 -25.89 -7.14
N SER A 385 -11.46 -24.99 -6.50
CA SER A 385 -10.03 -25.19 -6.27
C SER A 385 -9.79 -26.02 -5.01
N PRO A 386 -8.96 -27.08 -5.09
CA PRO A 386 -8.51 -27.82 -3.92
C PRO A 386 -7.31 -27.15 -3.22
N ILE A 387 -6.74 -26.10 -3.80
CA ILE A 387 -5.54 -25.39 -3.31
C ILE A 387 -5.88 -23.93 -3.08
N TYR A 388 -5.46 -23.42 -1.93
CA TYR A 388 -5.53 -22.01 -1.57
C TYR A 388 -4.46 -21.22 -2.34
N LYS A 389 -4.86 -20.10 -2.95
CA LYS A 389 -3.94 -19.26 -3.74
C LYS A 389 -2.78 -18.67 -2.93
N ASP A 390 -2.91 -18.61 -1.62
CA ASP A 390 -1.98 -18.03 -0.66
C ASP A 390 -1.08 -19.08 0.01
N ASN A 391 -1.32 -20.37 -0.26
CA ASN A 391 -0.42 -21.45 0.14
C ASN A 391 0.78 -21.49 -0.84
N SER A 392 1.74 -20.59 -0.64
CA SER A 392 2.97 -20.51 -1.43
C SER A 392 3.91 -21.70 -1.25
N GLU A 393 3.74 -22.48 -0.17
CA GLU A 393 4.54 -23.66 0.15
C GLU A 393 4.02 -24.92 -0.56
N SER A 394 2.80 -24.87 -1.10
CA SER A 394 2.25 -25.96 -1.90
C SER A 394 3.05 -26.12 -3.20
N PRO A 395 3.48 -27.36 -3.55
CA PRO A 395 4.14 -27.62 -4.84
C PRO A 395 3.22 -27.33 -6.03
N TYR A 396 1.91 -27.17 -5.79
CA TYR A 396 0.89 -26.90 -6.79
C TYR A 396 0.41 -25.44 -6.82
N HIS A 397 1.10 -24.53 -6.12
CA HIS A 397 0.74 -23.11 -6.08
C HIS A 397 0.58 -22.47 -7.47
N SER A 398 1.42 -22.90 -8.43
CA SER A 398 1.40 -22.42 -9.82
C SER A 398 0.13 -22.83 -10.60
N LEU A 399 -0.52 -23.93 -10.22
CA LEU A 399 -1.67 -24.50 -10.94
C LEU A 399 -2.84 -23.51 -11.05
N TYR A 400 -3.09 -22.74 -9.99
CA TYR A 400 -4.13 -21.69 -9.98
C TYR A 400 -3.92 -20.68 -11.11
N TYR A 401 -2.68 -20.22 -11.31
CA TYR A 401 -2.35 -19.21 -12.30
C TYR A 401 -2.38 -19.79 -13.71
N LYS A 402 -1.90 -21.03 -13.90
CA LYS A 402 -1.93 -21.74 -15.18
C LYS A 402 -3.34 -21.96 -15.70
N ILE A 403 -4.25 -22.50 -14.86
CA ILE A 403 -5.65 -22.70 -15.23
C ILE A 403 -6.29 -21.36 -15.62
N LYS A 404 -5.94 -20.27 -14.91
CA LYS A 404 -6.45 -18.93 -15.21
C LYS A 404 -5.94 -18.41 -16.56
N GLU A 405 -4.66 -18.61 -16.90
CA GLU A 405 -4.10 -18.25 -18.21
C GLU A 405 -4.79 -19.02 -19.35
N ILE A 406 -4.89 -20.35 -19.24
CA ILE A 406 -5.51 -21.22 -20.25
C ILE A 406 -6.96 -20.77 -20.55
N LEU A 407 -7.73 -20.42 -19.52
CA LEU A 407 -9.10 -19.94 -19.70
C LEU A 407 -9.13 -18.58 -20.41
N LEU A 408 -8.24 -17.65 -20.06
CA LEU A 408 -8.17 -16.34 -20.72
C LEU A 408 -7.80 -16.44 -22.20
N ASP A 409 -6.89 -17.34 -22.56
CA ASP A 409 -6.50 -17.59 -23.94
C ASP A 409 -7.67 -18.12 -24.79
N LYS A 410 -8.61 -18.82 -24.15
CA LYS A 410 -9.86 -19.30 -24.77
C LYS A 410 -10.99 -18.27 -24.71
N GLY A 411 -10.75 -17.05 -24.22
CA GLY A 411 -11.79 -16.04 -24.08
C GLY A 411 -12.81 -16.35 -22.96
N ILE A 412 -12.40 -17.13 -21.95
CA ILE A 412 -13.24 -17.55 -20.82
C ILE A 412 -12.75 -16.83 -19.55
N THR A 413 -13.66 -16.14 -18.87
CA THR A 413 -13.37 -15.61 -17.52
C THR A 413 -13.64 -16.67 -16.45
N SER A 414 -13.03 -16.54 -15.27
CA SER A 414 -13.14 -17.56 -14.23
C SER A 414 -13.42 -17.01 -12.84
N GLN A 415 -14.30 -17.70 -12.11
CA GLN A 415 -14.53 -17.49 -10.69
C GLN A 415 -14.02 -18.72 -9.93
N VAL A 416 -13.01 -18.50 -9.09
CA VAL A 416 -12.44 -19.54 -8.26
C VAL A 416 -13.12 -19.53 -6.90
N ILE A 417 -13.52 -20.70 -6.43
CA ILE A 417 -14.14 -20.94 -5.13
C ILE A 417 -13.40 -22.10 -4.48
N TYR A 418 -12.95 -21.95 -3.24
CA TYR A 418 -12.27 -23.04 -2.54
C TYR A 418 -13.29 -24.09 -2.11
N LYS A 419 -12.95 -25.37 -2.26
CA LYS A 419 -13.87 -26.48 -2.04
C LYS A 419 -14.46 -26.52 -0.63
N GLU A 420 -13.77 -25.97 0.37
CA GLU A 420 -14.23 -25.93 1.76
C GLU A 420 -15.28 -24.85 2.01
N HIS A 421 -15.34 -23.79 1.18
CA HIS A 421 -16.21 -22.64 1.44
C HIS A 421 -17.71 -22.96 1.35
N PRO A 422 -18.24 -23.64 0.29
CA PRO A 422 -19.68 -23.87 0.16
C PRO A 422 -20.30 -24.63 1.34
N GLY A 423 -19.55 -25.54 1.98
CA GLY A 423 -20.01 -26.30 3.15
C GLY A 423 -19.79 -25.60 4.50
N SER A 424 -19.24 -24.38 4.52
CA SER A 424 -18.89 -23.67 5.75
C SER A 424 -20.04 -22.82 6.28
N GLN A 425 -20.13 -22.64 7.60
CA GLN A 425 -21.10 -21.72 8.23
C GLN A 425 -20.92 -20.25 7.79
N ALA A 426 -19.74 -19.90 7.25
CA ALA A 426 -19.42 -18.56 6.77
C ALA A 426 -19.80 -18.34 5.30
N PHE A 427 -20.37 -19.33 4.60
CA PHE A 427 -20.66 -19.22 3.18
C PHE A 427 -21.62 -18.08 2.82
N SER A 428 -22.56 -17.75 3.70
CA SER A 428 -23.42 -16.55 3.61
C SER A 428 -22.66 -15.24 3.50
N TYR A 429 -21.45 -15.14 4.07
CA TYR A 429 -20.59 -13.96 3.89
C TYR A 429 -19.74 -14.01 2.62
N HIS A 430 -19.51 -15.20 2.06
CA HIS A 430 -18.76 -15.37 0.81
C HIS A 430 -19.63 -15.10 -0.42
N LEU A 431 -20.91 -15.50 -0.39
CA LEU A 431 -21.81 -15.45 -1.54
C LEU A 431 -21.96 -14.05 -2.15
N PRO A 432 -22.21 -12.96 -1.39
CA PRO A 432 -22.33 -11.61 -1.97
C PRO A 432 -21.09 -11.17 -2.73
N ASN A 433 -19.90 -11.55 -2.23
CA ASN A 433 -18.64 -11.24 -2.89
C ASN A 433 -18.48 -12.02 -4.20
N ILE A 434 -18.92 -13.28 -4.24
CA ILE A 434 -18.92 -14.12 -5.44
C ILE A 434 -19.86 -13.54 -6.49
N GLU A 435 -21.07 -13.16 -6.11
CA GLU A 435 -22.11 -12.62 -7.00
C GLU A 435 -21.66 -11.33 -7.70
N ILE A 436 -21.15 -10.37 -6.94
CA ILE A 436 -20.67 -9.09 -7.47
C ILE A 436 -19.45 -9.28 -8.37
N ALA A 437 -18.52 -10.16 -7.97
CA ALA A 437 -17.34 -10.46 -8.78
C ALA A 437 -17.73 -11.16 -10.10
N LEU A 438 -18.67 -12.11 -10.07
CA LEU A 438 -19.21 -12.75 -11.27
C LEU A 438 -19.86 -11.73 -12.19
N LEU A 439 -20.73 -10.87 -11.66
CA LEU A 439 -21.38 -9.81 -12.42
C LEU A 439 -20.37 -8.88 -13.10
N ALA A 440 -19.35 -8.44 -12.39
CA ALA A 440 -18.29 -7.58 -12.94
C ALA A 440 -17.42 -8.29 -14.00
N LYS A 441 -17.23 -9.61 -13.89
CA LYS A 441 -16.48 -10.41 -14.87
C LYS A 441 -17.20 -10.61 -16.20
N ILE A 442 -18.54 -10.50 -16.19
CA ILE A 442 -19.39 -10.60 -17.38
C ILE A 442 -19.84 -9.22 -17.88
N ASP A 443 -19.09 -8.16 -17.59
CA ASP A 443 -19.32 -6.77 -17.99
C ASP A 443 -20.57 -6.09 -17.38
N GLY A 444 -21.14 -6.69 -16.34
CA GLY A 444 -22.12 -6.03 -15.48
C GLY A 444 -21.46 -4.98 -14.57
N ILE A 445 -22.26 -4.02 -14.09
CA ILE A 445 -21.83 -2.93 -13.23
C ILE A 445 -22.60 -3.03 -11.90
N PRO A 446 -21.95 -3.50 -10.82
CA PRO A 446 -22.59 -3.60 -9.51
C PRO A 446 -23.07 -2.25 -8.98
N TRP A 447 -22.23 -1.22 -9.03
CA TRP A 447 -22.56 0.15 -8.63
C TRP A 447 -21.62 1.15 -9.28
N VAL A 448 -22.02 2.42 -9.29
CA VAL A 448 -21.19 3.55 -9.75
C VAL A 448 -21.16 4.68 -8.72
N LEU A 449 -20.25 5.64 -8.88
CA LEU A 449 -20.24 6.85 -8.06
C LEU A 449 -21.51 7.69 -8.31
N LYS A 450 -22.15 8.21 -7.25
CA LYS A 450 -23.32 9.11 -7.40
C LYS A 450 -22.97 10.39 -8.14
N THR A 451 -21.85 10.98 -7.76
CA THR A 451 -21.32 12.22 -8.32
C THR A 451 -20.03 11.90 -9.04
N PRO A 452 -20.07 11.49 -10.33
CA PRO A 452 -18.87 11.34 -11.13
C PRO A 452 -18.13 12.69 -11.17
N ASP A 453 -16.80 12.66 -11.16
CA ASP A 453 -15.98 13.88 -11.14
C ASP A 453 -16.36 14.79 -12.31
N LEU A 454 -16.94 15.96 -11.99
CA LEU A 454 -17.49 16.92 -12.95
C LEU A 454 -16.39 17.60 -13.80
N GLN A 455 -15.13 17.32 -13.50
CA GLN A 455 -13.97 18.00 -14.09
C GLN A 455 -13.48 17.40 -15.41
N ASN A 456 -14.12 16.35 -15.92
CA ASN A 456 -13.75 15.74 -17.19
C ASN A 456 -12.29 15.21 -17.19
N ASP A 457 -11.97 14.47 -16.13
CA ASP A 457 -10.63 13.93 -15.89
C ASP A 457 -10.37 12.67 -16.70
N LEU A 458 -9.12 12.50 -17.14
CA LEU A 458 -8.58 11.20 -17.51
C LEU A 458 -7.84 10.61 -16.30
N ILE A 459 -8.39 9.53 -15.74
CA ILE A 459 -7.87 8.91 -14.52
C ILE A 459 -7.13 7.63 -14.87
N ILE A 460 -5.86 7.57 -14.47
CA ILE A 460 -4.98 6.43 -14.71
C ILE A 460 -4.47 5.91 -13.38
N GLY A 461 -4.79 4.65 -13.11
CA GLY A 461 -4.28 3.92 -11.98
C GLY A 461 -3.02 3.14 -12.35
N VAL A 462 -1.94 3.30 -11.59
CA VAL A 462 -0.72 2.52 -11.76
C VAL A 462 -0.36 1.80 -10.47
N GLY A 463 -0.14 0.50 -10.59
CA GLY A 463 0.37 -0.32 -9.50
C GLY A 463 1.53 -1.17 -9.96
N ALA A 464 2.35 -1.59 -9.00
CA ALA A 464 3.36 -2.60 -9.24
C ALA A 464 3.39 -3.63 -8.11
N PHE A 465 3.91 -4.82 -8.43
CA PHE A 465 4.12 -5.90 -7.48
C PHE A 465 5.52 -6.51 -7.68
N LYS A 466 6.18 -6.85 -6.57
CA LYS A 466 7.46 -7.57 -6.56
C LYS A 466 7.18 -9.02 -6.21
N SER A 467 7.46 -9.94 -7.13
CA SER A 467 7.36 -11.37 -6.87
C SER A 467 8.70 -11.92 -6.41
N LEU A 468 8.79 -12.34 -5.14
CA LEU A 468 9.98 -13.02 -4.62
C LEU A 468 10.17 -14.41 -5.26
N ALA A 469 9.06 -15.12 -5.52
CA ALA A 469 9.08 -16.47 -6.09
C ALA A 469 9.66 -16.55 -7.52
N ILE A 470 9.61 -15.46 -8.29
CA ILE A 470 10.01 -15.43 -9.70
C ILE A 470 11.31 -14.62 -9.90
N GLY A 471 11.89 -14.06 -8.83
CA GLY A 471 13.13 -13.28 -8.90
C GLY A 471 13.06 -11.98 -9.71
N LYS A 472 11.93 -11.66 -10.35
CA LYS A 472 11.72 -10.41 -11.09
C LYS A 472 11.36 -9.28 -10.14
N ARG A 473 12.14 -8.20 -10.19
CA ARG A 473 12.06 -7.10 -9.21
C ARG A 473 10.69 -6.41 -9.21
N TYR A 474 10.06 -6.15 -10.37
CA TYR A 474 8.67 -5.66 -10.39
C TYR A 474 7.93 -5.96 -11.72
N ILE A 475 6.60 -6.00 -11.66
CA ILE A 475 5.71 -5.90 -12.81
C ILE A 475 4.78 -4.71 -12.56
N GLY A 476 4.70 -3.80 -13.53
CA GLY A 476 3.81 -2.64 -13.51
C GLY A 476 2.56 -2.90 -14.33
N SER A 477 1.44 -2.30 -13.94
CA SER A 477 0.22 -2.31 -14.75
C SER A 477 -0.48 -0.97 -14.67
N ALA A 478 -1.15 -0.61 -15.76
CA ALA A 478 -1.85 0.65 -15.90
C ALA A 478 -3.32 0.39 -16.23
N PHE A 479 -4.21 1.09 -15.54
CA PHE A 479 -5.66 0.97 -15.67
C PHE A 479 -6.27 2.31 -16.00
N TYR A 480 -7.16 2.32 -16.97
CA TYR A 480 -7.96 3.47 -17.36
C TYR A 480 -9.36 3.37 -16.74
N PHE A 481 -9.79 4.43 -16.08
CA PHE A 481 -11.12 4.58 -15.51
C PHE A 481 -11.82 5.80 -16.08
N ASN A 482 -13.14 5.71 -16.25
CA ASN A 482 -13.95 6.87 -16.57
C ASN A 482 -14.39 7.64 -15.32
N GLN A 483 -15.10 8.75 -15.52
CA GLN A 483 -15.57 9.64 -14.45
C GLN A 483 -16.54 8.98 -13.47
N LYS A 484 -17.23 7.90 -13.87
CA LYS A 484 -18.14 7.14 -13.02
C LYS A 484 -17.42 6.10 -12.14
N GLY A 485 -16.09 6.03 -12.24
CA GLY A 485 -15.25 5.06 -11.54
C GLY A 485 -15.27 3.68 -12.20
N THR A 486 -15.79 3.53 -13.42
CA THR A 486 -15.85 2.23 -14.09
C THR A 486 -14.57 1.98 -14.87
N PHE A 487 -14.07 0.75 -14.74
CA PHE A 487 -12.97 0.22 -15.52
C PHE A 487 -13.28 0.28 -17.03
N CYS A 488 -12.27 0.62 -17.82
CA CYS A 488 -12.39 0.70 -19.28
C CYS A 488 -11.36 -0.16 -20.01
N ASN A 489 -10.08 -0.14 -19.58
CA ASN A 489 -9.02 -0.94 -20.18
C ASN A 489 -7.81 -1.04 -19.23
N CYS A 490 -6.97 -2.06 -19.43
CA CYS A 490 -5.71 -2.25 -18.72
C CYS A 490 -4.62 -2.84 -19.60
N ASP A 491 -3.38 -2.68 -19.15
CA ASP A 491 -2.24 -3.42 -19.69
C ASP A 491 -1.21 -3.68 -18.58
N CYS A 492 -0.33 -4.65 -18.80
CA CYS A 492 0.69 -5.10 -17.86
C CYS A 492 2.07 -5.13 -18.54
N PHE A 493 3.13 -4.76 -17.82
CA PHE A 493 4.49 -4.64 -18.35
C PHE A 493 5.54 -5.03 -17.29
N CYS A 494 6.66 -5.60 -17.72
CA CYS A 494 7.79 -5.93 -16.84
C CYS A 494 8.57 -4.66 -16.46
N ASN A 495 9.22 -4.65 -15.29
CA ASN A 495 9.90 -3.44 -14.82
C ASN A 495 11.02 -2.95 -15.74
N ASP A 496 11.22 -1.64 -15.66
CA ASP A 496 12.31 -0.81 -16.20
C ASP A 496 11.97 -0.07 -17.51
N ASP A 497 10.81 -0.35 -18.11
CA ASP A 497 10.32 0.43 -19.23
C ASP A 497 9.41 1.59 -18.77
N LEU A 498 10.02 2.74 -18.49
CA LEU A 498 9.27 3.98 -18.24
C LEU A 498 8.56 4.51 -19.50
N GLU A 499 9.01 4.11 -20.69
CA GLU A 499 8.32 4.43 -21.93
C GLU A 499 6.98 3.68 -22.00
N SER A 500 6.88 2.49 -21.42
CA SER A 500 5.62 1.74 -21.33
C SER A 500 4.51 2.52 -20.62
N ILE A 501 4.79 3.28 -19.55
CA ILE A 501 3.77 4.12 -18.90
C ILE A 501 3.27 5.22 -19.86
N ALA A 502 4.19 5.88 -20.57
CA ALA A 502 3.85 6.91 -21.56
C ALA A 502 3.05 6.32 -22.74
N VAL A 503 3.39 5.11 -23.20
CA VAL A 503 2.64 4.37 -24.22
C VAL A 503 1.22 4.05 -23.75
N GLN A 504 1.06 3.57 -22.50
CA GLN A 504 -0.26 3.28 -21.94
C GLN A 504 -1.09 4.54 -21.76
N LEU A 505 -0.49 5.64 -21.29
CA LEU A 505 -1.15 6.94 -21.23
C LEU A 505 -1.63 7.39 -22.62
N ARG A 506 -0.79 7.28 -23.66
CA ARG A 506 -1.18 7.62 -25.04
C ARG A 506 -2.37 6.77 -25.53
N LYS A 507 -2.37 5.46 -25.24
CA LYS A 507 -3.50 4.57 -25.55
C LYS A 507 -4.76 4.99 -24.80
N ALA A 508 -4.66 5.27 -23.50
CA ALA A 508 -5.76 5.70 -22.65
C ALA A 508 -6.35 7.03 -23.15
N MET A 509 -5.52 8.00 -23.53
CA MET A 509 -5.96 9.27 -24.10
C MET A 509 -6.72 9.07 -25.42
N ARG A 510 -6.22 8.23 -26.33
CA ARG A 510 -6.93 7.93 -27.60
C ARG A 510 -8.30 7.30 -27.33
N MET A 511 -8.37 6.35 -26.39
CA MET A 511 -9.63 5.72 -26.00
C MET A 511 -10.59 6.71 -25.35
N TYR A 512 -10.09 7.57 -24.46
CA TYR A 512 -10.88 8.61 -23.82
C TYR A 512 -11.48 9.56 -24.86
N VAL A 513 -10.67 10.10 -25.77
CA VAL A 513 -11.14 11.01 -26.82
C VAL A 513 -12.15 10.31 -27.73
N SER A 514 -11.93 9.04 -28.07
CA SER A 514 -12.87 8.25 -28.87
C SER A 514 -14.22 8.06 -28.17
N ASN A 515 -14.21 7.84 -26.85
CA ASN A 515 -15.43 7.57 -26.08
C ASN A 515 -16.18 8.84 -25.69
N GLU A 516 -15.46 9.85 -25.20
CA GLU A 516 -16.02 11.10 -24.67
C GLU A 516 -16.18 12.18 -25.75
N ARG A 517 -15.60 11.99 -26.94
CA ARG A 517 -15.60 12.93 -28.07
C ARG A 517 -15.05 14.32 -27.74
N LYS A 518 -14.16 14.41 -26.74
CA LYS A 518 -13.48 15.63 -26.30
C LYS A 518 -12.16 15.31 -25.58
N LEU A 519 -11.29 16.30 -25.47
CA LEU A 519 -10.06 16.20 -24.68
C LEU A 519 -10.36 16.26 -23.16
N PRO A 520 -9.58 15.56 -22.32
CA PRO A 520 -9.70 15.70 -20.88
C PRO A 520 -9.22 17.09 -20.43
N LYS A 521 -9.81 17.65 -19.36
CA LYS A 521 -9.34 18.94 -18.81
C LYS A 521 -8.06 18.78 -18.00
N ARG A 522 -7.88 17.64 -17.35
CA ARG A 522 -6.69 17.27 -16.58
C ARG A 522 -6.47 15.76 -16.62
N ILE A 523 -5.21 15.35 -16.46
CA ILE A 523 -4.81 13.95 -16.32
C ILE A 523 -4.46 13.72 -14.85
N VAL A 524 -5.05 12.70 -14.24
CA VAL A 524 -4.79 12.32 -12.86
C VAL A 524 -4.17 10.92 -12.83
N ILE A 525 -2.96 10.82 -12.30
CA ILE A 525 -2.22 9.57 -12.18
C ILE A 525 -2.18 9.17 -10.71
N HIS A 526 -2.91 8.12 -10.36
CA HIS A 526 -2.80 7.49 -9.04
C HIS A 526 -1.60 6.53 -9.06
N TYR A 527 -0.55 6.87 -8.32
CA TYR A 527 0.72 6.18 -8.33
C TYR A 527 1.05 5.60 -6.95
N TYR A 528 1.46 4.33 -6.91
CA TYR A 528 1.64 3.60 -5.65
C TYR A 528 2.87 3.98 -4.81
N LYS A 529 3.79 4.77 -5.37
CA LYS A 529 5.00 5.27 -4.71
C LYS A 529 5.20 6.75 -5.06
N THR A 530 6.19 7.40 -4.46
CA THR A 530 6.59 8.73 -4.96
C THR A 530 7.22 8.56 -6.34
N MET A 531 6.63 9.19 -7.35
CA MET A 531 7.19 9.21 -8.69
C MET A 531 8.44 10.10 -8.71
N SER A 532 9.55 9.59 -9.21
CA SER A 532 10.78 10.39 -9.36
C SER A 532 10.68 11.33 -10.58
N GLY A 533 11.46 12.41 -10.61
CA GLY A 533 11.51 13.30 -11.78
C GLY A 533 11.92 12.57 -13.07
N LYS A 534 12.74 11.51 -12.97
CA LYS A 534 13.10 10.65 -14.11
C LYS A 534 11.89 9.88 -14.64
N GLU A 535 10.99 9.44 -13.77
CA GLU A 535 9.77 8.71 -14.13
C GLU A 535 8.70 9.65 -14.72
N ALA A 536 8.65 10.91 -14.28
CA ALA A 536 7.71 11.90 -14.80
C ALA A 536 8.09 12.43 -16.19
N LYS A 537 9.40 12.52 -16.50
CA LYS A 537 9.89 13.15 -17.74
C LYS A 537 9.32 12.51 -19.03
N PRO A 538 9.24 11.17 -19.20
CA PRO A 538 8.65 10.57 -20.40
C PRO A 538 7.16 10.90 -20.58
N ILE A 539 6.41 10.96 -19.48
CA ILE A 539 4.97 11.30 -19.47
C ILE A 539 4.78 12.73 -19.96
N VAL A 540 5.52 13.67 -19.37
CA VAL A 540 5.48 15.09 -19.70
C VAL A 540 5.91 15.32 -21.15
N SER A 541 7.01 14.71 -21.58
CA SER A 541 7.54 14.84 -22.95
C SER A 541 6.54 14.30 -24.00
N MET A 542 5.83 13.22 -23.68
CA MET A 542 4.81 12.64 -24.56
C MET A 542 3.66 13.61 -24.80
N LEU A 543 3.13 14.26 -23.75
CA LEU A 543 2.03 15.22 -23.87
C LEU A 543 2.42 16.43 -24.73
N TYR A 544 3.62 16.98 -24.49
CA TYR A 544 4.12 18.11 -25.29
C TYR A 544 4.35 17.76 -26.74
N SER A 545 4.86 16.56 -27.04
CA SER A 545 5.07 16.12 -28.43
C SER A 545 3.78 16.06 -29.25
N GLN A 546 2.62 16.03 -28.59
CA GLN A 546 1.30 16.05 -29.23
C GLN A 546 0.66 17.44 -29.28
N GLY A 547 1.36 18.49 -28.86
CA GLY A 547 0.82 19.85 -28.81
C GLY A 547 -0.30 20.04 -27.77
N LEU A 548 -0.36 19.17 -26.76
CA LEU A 548 -1.41 19.20 -25.75
C LEU A 548 -0.91 19.88 -24.47
N ASP A 549 -1.52 21.01 -24.12
CA ASP A 549 -1.32 21.69 -22.83
C ASP A 549 -2.38 21.24 -21.82
N ILE A 550 -2.17 20.05 -21.25
CA ILE A 550 -3.10 19.43 -20.29
C ILE A 550 -2.37 19.24 -18.95
N PRO A 551 -2.87 19.80 -17.82
CA PRO A 551 -2.24 19.63 -16.52
C PRO A 551 -2.25 18.16 -16.08
N VAL A 552 -1.11 17.69 -15.58
CA VAL A 552 -0.94 16.33 -15.07
C VAL A 552 -0.72 16.37 -13.57
N TYR A 553 -1.65 15.79 -12.82
CA TYR A 553 -1.53 15.59 -11.39
C TYR A 553 -1.07 14.17 -11.09
N VAL A 554 -0.03 14.04 -10.28
CA VAL A 554 0.44 12.77 -9.74
C VAL A 554 0.01 12.70 -8.29
N VAL A 555 -0.90 11.77 -8.01
CA VAL A 555 -1.40 11.48 -6.66
C VAL A 555 -0.68 10.22 -6.18
N THR A 556 0.34 10.41 -5.35
CA THR A 556 1.05 9.31 -4.69
C THR A 556 0.21 8.80 -3.53
N ILE A 557 -0.11 7.50 -3.56
CA ILE A 557 -0.90 6.82 -2.54
C ILE A 557 -0.03 5.70 -1.96
N ASN A 558 0.43 5.90 -0.73
CA ASN A 558 1.29 4.93 -0.07
C ASN A 558 0.49 3.64 0.20
N LYS A 559 0.97 2.52 -0.34
CA LYS A 559 0.32 1.20 -0.19
C LYS A 559 0.43 0.61 1.21
N THR A 560 1.58 0.83 1.85
CA THR A 560 1.78 0.42 3.24
C THR A 560 0.82 1.22 4.09
N GLU A 561 -0.03 0.51 4.85
CA GLU A 561 -0.85 1.14 5.89
C GLU A 561 0.03 2.10 6.69
N GLU A 562 -0.37 3.37 6.76
CA GLU A 562 0.46 4.40 7.36
C GLU A 562 0.39 4.26 8.88
N SER A 563 1.48 3.77 9.49
CA SER A 563 1.64 3.73 10.95
C SER A 563 2.57 4.83 11.45
N GLU A 564 3.30 5.54 10.56
CA GLU A 564 4.22 6.60 10.98
C GLU A 564 3.46 7.86 11.36
N VAL A 565 2.43 8.22 10.59
CA VAL A 565 1.57 9.38 10.83
C VAL A 565 0.15 8.90 11.14
N LEU A 566 -0.30 9.08 12.37
CA LEU A 566 -1.64 8.69 12.81
C LEU A 566 -2.35 9.82 13.52
N ALA A 567 -3.67 9.86 13.37
CA ALA A 567 -4.53 10.65 14.23
C ALA A 567 -5.65 9.76 14.81
N PHE A 568 -6.01 10.07 16.05
CA PHE A 568 -6.92 9.31 16.89
C PHE A 568 -8.17 10.14 17.16
N ASP A 569 -9.33 9.57 16.89
CA ASP A 569 -10.62 10.14 17.26
C ASP A 569 -10.94 9.76 18.70
N THR A 570 -10.61 10.65 19.62
CA THR A 570 -10.77 10.45 21.07
C THR A 570 -12.22 10.37 21.54
N ASP A 571 -13.17 10.77 20.69
CA ASP A 571 -14.60 10.72 20.99
C ASP A 571 -15.21 9.33 20.66
N PHE A 572 -14.43 8.47 19.99
CA PHE A 572 -14.81 7.10 19.64
C PHE A 572 -13.97 6.10 20.43
N GLU A 573 -14.61 5.13 21.08
CA GLU A 573 -13.91 4.10 21.88
C GLU A 573 -12.83 3.37 21.07
N GLY A 574 -13.11 3.11 19.80
CA GLY A 574 -12.19 2.43 18.90
C GLY A 574 -11.07 3.32 18.33
N LEU A 575 -11.04 4.62 18.63
CA LEU A 575 -10.06 5.64 18.23
C LEU A 575 -9.87 5.89 16.72
N MET A 576 -10.53 5.12 15.86
CA MET A 576 -10.48 5.29 14.41
C MET A 576 -11.44 6.39 13.94
N PRO A 577 -10.96 7.46 13.27
CA PRO A 577 -11.83 8.49 12.72
C PRO A 577 -12.84 7.98 11.70
N VAL A 578 -13.97 8.67 11.58
CA VAL A 578 -15.05 8.36 10.61
C VAL A 578 -14.51 8.40 9.17
N SER A 579 -14.98 7.46 8.36
CA SER A 579 -14.68 7.31 6.95
C SER A 579 -14.83 8.62 6.18
N GLY A 580 -13.83 8.94 5.36
CA GLY A 580 -13.79 10.15 4.53
C GLY A 580 -13.27 11.40 5.26
N THR A 581 -12.96 11.31 6.55
CA THR A 581 -12.19 12.35 7.26
C THR A 581 -10.76 12.34 6.72
N TYR A 582 -10.14 13.51 6.59
CA TYR A 582 -8.73 13.62 6.28
C TYR A 582 -8.07 14.77 7.04
N VAL A 583 -6.79 14.61 7.31
CA VAL A 583 -5.95 15.62 7.97
C VAL A 583 -4.92 16.14 6.99
N GLU A 584 -4.79 17.46 6.91
CA GLU A 584 -3.74 18.14 6.15
C GLU A 584 -2.44 18.13 6.94
N LEU A 585 -1.37 17.61 6.33
CA LEU A 585 -0.04 17.50 6.96
C LEU A 585 0.93 18.60 6.50
N GLY A 586 0.49 19.48 5.59
CA GLY A 586 1.28 20.49 4.89
C GLY A 586 1.99 19.95 3.62
N LYS A 587 2.50 20.86 2.76
CA LYS A 587 3.25 20.53 1.54
C LYS A 587 2.53 19.55 0.59
N GLU A 588 1.23 19.76 0.37
CA GLU A 588 0.40 18.91 -0.52
C GLU A 588 0.31 17.45 -0.04
N GLN A 589 0.45 17.22 1.27
CA GLN A 589 0.32 15.91 1.92
C GLN A 589 -0.93 15.83 2.79
N PHE A 590 -1.61 14.70 2.71
CA PHE A 590 -2.89 14.45 3.38
C PHE A 590 -2.87 13.06 4.02
N LEU A 591 -3.58 12.90 5.13
CA LEU A 591 -3.83 11.63 5.79
C LEU A 591 -5.32 11.32 5.72
N LEU A 592 -5.72 10.42 4.81
CA LEU A 592 -7.13 10.06 4.55
C LEU A 592 -7.55 8.83 5.37
N PHE A 593 -8.57 8.99 6.20
CA PHE A 593 -9.20 7.90 6.95
C PHE A 593 -10.20 7.16 6.07
N ASN A 594 -9.70 6.13 5.39
CA ASN A 594 -10.45 5.37 4.42
C ASN A 594 -10.85 4.00 4.96
N ASN A 595 -12.00 3.93 5.63
CA ASN A 595 -12.46 2.76 6.37
C ASN A 595 -13.99 2.59 6.27
N THR A 596 -14.54 1.58 6.93
CA THR A 596 -15.98 1.25 6.91
C THR A 596 -16.79 1.89 8.05
N ARG A 597 -16.21 2.78 8.87
CA ARG A 597 -16.94 3.51 9.92
C ARG A 597 -17.65 4.69 9.27
N TYR A 598 -18.87 4.48 8.80
CA TYR A 598 -19.66 5.51 8.10
C TYR A 598 -20.47 6.42 9.03
N SER A 599 -20.70 6.00 10.27
CA SER A 599 -21.43 6.75 11.30
C SER A 599 -20.51 7.21 12.42
N MET A 600 -20.96 8.24 13.15
CA MET A 600 -20.32 8.70 14.38
C MET A 600 -20.63 7.78 15.57
N ASP A 601 -21.61 6.86 15.45
CA ASP A 601 -22.02 5.96 16.52
C ASP A 601 -20.86 5.09 17.05
N ASN A 602 -20.95 4.72 18.34
CA ASN A 602 -19.95 3.88 18.99
C ASN A 602 -20.06 2.38 18.60
N GLU A 603 -21.16 1.96 17.99
CA GLU A 603 -21.30 0.57 17.52
C GLU A 603 -20.59 0.36 16.17
N PHE A 604 -19.38 -0.19 16.21
CA PHE A 604 -18.62 -0.56 15.01
C PHE A 604 -18.19 -2.03 15.03
N LYS A 605 -18.62 -2.80 14.02
CA LYS A 605 -18.30 -4.23 13.86
C LYS A 605 -17.44 -4.52 12.62
N GLY A 606 -16.66 -3.54 12.16
CA GLY A 606 -15.82 -3.65 10.97
C GLY A 606 -14.33 -3.78 11.27
N LYS A 607 -13.52 -3.63 10.23
CA LYS A 607 -12.06 -3.66 10.33
C LYS A 607 -11.50 -2.27 10.65
N TYR A 608 -10.51 -2.24 11.54
CA TYR A 608 -9.77 -1.03 11.90
C TYR A 608 -8.64 -0.76 10.90
N HIS A 609 -9.00 -0.21 9.74
CA HIS A 609 -8.03 0.18 8.71
C HIS A 609 -7.27 1.44 9.13
N LEU A 610 -5.94 1.37 9.09
CA LEU A 610 -5.08 2.55 9.23
C LEU A 610 -5.27 3.50 8.03
N PRO A 611 -4.99 4.80 8.19
CA PRO A 611 -5.22 5.79 7.14
C PRO A 611 -4.25 5.63 5.95
N LEU A 612 -4.60 6.26 4.84
CA LEU A 612 -3.75 6.40 3.68
C LEU A 612 -3.02 7.74 3.69
N LYS A 613 -1.71 7.71 3.53
CA LYS A 613 -0.93 8.92 3.22
C LYS A 613 -0.99 9.21 1.74
N ILE A 614 -1.45 10.41 1.41
CA ILE A 614 -1.59 10.92 0.06
C ILE A 614 -0.61 12.09 -0.09
N LYS A 615 0.12 12.11 -1.20
CA LYS A 615 0.91 13.27 -1.63
C LYS A 615 0.50 13.63 -3.05
N ILE A 616 0.20 14.89 -3.27
CA ILE A 616 -0.19 15.39 -4.59
C ILE A 616 0.95 16.24 -5.13
N ALA A 617 1.27 16.06 -6.39
CA ALA A 617 2.20 16.93 -7.12
C ALA A 617 1.63 17.20 -8.51
N ILE A 618 1.96 18.35 -9.08
CA ILE A 618 1.72 18.64 -10.49
C ILE A 618 3.01 18.43 -11.29
N ALA A 619 2.90 17.77 -12.44
CA ALA A 619 4.06 17.53 -13.29
C ALA A 619 4.58 18.87 -13.85
N PRO A 620 5.92 19.02 -14.03
CA PRO A 620 6.49 20.23 -14.60
C PRO A 620 5.93 20.53 -15.99
N ASP A 621 5.88 21.81 -16.35
CA ASP A 621 5.55 22.18 -17.72
C ASP A 621 6.75 22.03 -18.70
N ALA A 622 6.56 22.36 -19.99
CA ALA A 622 7.61 22.24 -21.01
C ALA A 622 8.82 23.12 -20.70
N GLY A 623 8.62 24.22 -19.98
CA GLY A 623 9.66 25.11 -19.49
C GLY A 623 10.32 24.63 -18.20
N GLY A 624 9.89 23.49 -17.63
CA GLY A 624 10.41 22.94 -16.38
C GLY A 624 9.95 23.70 -15.14
N SER A 625 8.96 24.59 -15.24
CA SER A 625 8.50 25.37 -14.10
C SER A 625 7.75 24.47 -13.10
N ARG A 626 8.10 24.59 -11.82
CA ARG A 626 7.48 23.81 -10.76
C ARG A 626 6.22 24.55 -10.28
N LYS A 627 5.05 24.07 -10.72
CA LYS A 627 3.76 24.59 -10.27
C LYS A 627 3.42 24.03 -8.88
N ILE A 628 2.60 24.78 -8.14
CA ILE A 628 2.01 24.37 -6.86
C ILE A 628 0.57 23.90 -7.14
N VAL A 629 0.12 22.88 -6.44
CA VAL A 629 -1.26 22.38 -6.51
C VAL A 629 -2.15 23.36 -5.74
N GLY A 630 -3.16 23.93 -6.40
CA GLY A 630 -4.16 24.76 -5.74
C GLY A 630 -4.95 23.97 -4.69
N GLU A 631 -5.28 24.61 -3.57
CA GLU A 631 -5.96 23.98 -2.41
C GLU A 631 -7.26 23.25 -2.81
N GLU A 632 -8.11 23.91 -3.61
CA GLU A 632 -9.36 23.31 -4.08
C GLU A 632 -9.12 22.03 -4.90
N VAL A 633 -8.15 22.07 -5.82
CA VAL A 633 -7.79 20.90 -6.63
C VAL A 633 -7.25 19.78 -5.75
N ALA A 634 -6.46 20.11 -4.73
CA ALA A 634 -5.94 19.11 -3.80
C ALA A 634 -7.08 18.39 -3.05
N HIS A 635 -8.07 19.13 -2.54
CA HIS A 635 -9.24 18.52 -1.89
C HIS A 635 -10.10 17.68 -2.85
N GLN A 636 -10.28 18.13 -4.08
CA GLN A 636 -10.98 17.35 -5.11
C GLN A 636 -10.27 16.01 -5.37
N LEU A 637 -8.94 16.02 -5.47
CA LEU A 637 -8.14 14.81 -5.69
C LEU A 637 -8.15 13.87 -4.47
N VAL A 638 -8.16 14.39 -3.24
CA VAL A 638 -8.36 13.56 -2.03
C VAL A 638 -9.75 12.91 -2.03
N ALA A 639 -10.80 13.66 -2.38
CA ALA A 639 -12.13 13.12 -2.54
C ALA A 639 -12.21 12.06 -3.66
N GLN A 640 -11.49 12.26 -4.77
CA GLN A 640 -11.38 11.29 -5.84
C GLN A 640 -10.72 9.98 -5.34
N VAL A 641 -9.62 10.06 -4.59
CA VAL A 641 -9.00 8.87 -3.98
C VAL A 641 -10.01 8.12 -3.09
N TYR A 642 -10.75 8.85 -2.25
CA TYR A 642 -11.80 8.26 -1.42
C TYR A 642 -12.88 7.56 -2.26
N GLN A 643 -13.43 8.23 -3.27
CA GLN A 643 -14.45 7.67 -4.16
C GLN A 643 -13.99 6.37 -4.83
N PHE A 644 -12.77 6.35 -5.37
CA PHE A 644 -12.24 5.17 -6.06
C PHE A 644 -11.99 3.97 -5.12
N SER A 645 -11.88 4.19 -3.80
CA SER A 645 -11.87 3.06 -2.85
C SER A 645 -13.22 2.41 -2.61
N ARG A 646 -14.30 3.11 -2.94
CA ARG A 646 -15.67 2.61 -2.87
C ARG A 646 -16.05 1.77 -4.09
N MET A 647 -15.20 1.72 -5.11
CA MET A 647 -15.45 1.03 -6.39
C MET A 647 -14.90 -0.41 -6.43
N TYR A 648 -14.56 -1.00 -5.28
CA TYR A 648 -13.98 -2.33 -5.18
C TYR A 648 -15.02 -3.44 -5.37
N TRP A 649 -15.23 -3.88 -6.60
CA TRP A 649 -16.20 -4.92 -6.99
C TRP A 649 -15.75 -6.37 -6.74
N LYS A 650 -14.67 -6.56 -5.98
CA LYS A 650 -14.29 -7.89 -5.48
C LYS A 650 -14.99 -8.23 -4.16
N SER A 651 -15.48 -7.22 -3.44
CA SER A 651 -16.17 -7.42 -2.17
C SER A 651 -17.20 -6.33 -1.91
N VAL A 652 -18.26 -6.69 -1.19
CA VAL A 652 -19.22 -5.71 -0.64
C VAL A 652 -18.62 -4.85 0.47
N SER A 653 -17.48 -5.24 1.04
CA SER A 653 -16.78 -4.44 2.04
C SER A 653 -15.76 -3.53 1.36
N GLN A 654 -15.85 -2.23 1.67
CA GLN A 654 -14.89 -1.23 1.21
C GLN A 654 -13.46 -1.63 1.59
N GLN A 655 -12.52 -1.43 0.66
CA GLN A 655 -11.09 -1.57 0.94
C GLN A 655 -10.49 -0.21 1.33
N ASN A 656 -9.40 -0.27 2.08
CA ASN A 656 -8.63 0.93 2.42
C ASN A 656 -7.92 1.56 1.22
N LEU A 657 -7.61 0.81 0.15
CA LEU A 657 -6.95 1.32 -1.05
C LEU A 657 -7.93 1.56 -2.21
N PRO A 658 -7.73 2.60 -3.03
CA PRO A 658 -8.54 2.82 -4.23
C PRO A 658 -8.29 1.76 -5.30
N VAL A 659 -9.31 1.45 -6.09
CA VAL A 659 -9.20 0.45 -7.18
C VAL A 659 -8.17 0.84 -8.24
N THR A 660 -7.88 2.14 -8.38
CA THR A 660 -6.80 2.67 -9.22
C THR A 660 -5.41 2.22 -8.79
N VAL A 661 -5.22 1.75 -7.57
CA VAL A 661 -3.95 1.16 -7.11
C VAL A 661 -4.12 -0.34 -6.90
N LYS A 662 -5.28 -0.76 -6.36
CA LYS A 662 -5.51 -2.15 -5.97
C LYS A 662 -5.70 -3.10 -7.17
N TYR A 663 -6.47 -2.71 -8.18
CA TYR A 663 -6.66 -3.56 -9.37
C TYR A 663 -5.37 -3.75 -10.18
N PRO A 664 -4.59 -2.68 -10.48
CA PRO A 664 -3.26 -2.84 -11.05
C PRO A 664 -2.38 -3.81 -10.27
N GLU A 665 -2.32 -3.67 -8.94
CA GLU A 665 -1.55 -4.57 -8.09
C GLU A 665 -1.99 -6.03 -8.22
N MET A 666 -3.29 -6.31 -8.17
CA MET A 666 -3.82 -7.67 -8.28
C MET A 666 -3.46 -8.32 -9.62
N MET A 667 -3.51 -7.55 -10.71
CA MET A 667 -3.05 -8.03 -12.01
C MET A 667 -1.54 -8.31 -12.02
N ALA A 668 -0.74 -7.38 -11.49
CA ALA A 668 0.71 -7.52 -11.39
C ALA A 668 1.16 -8.68 -10.47
N GLN A 669 0.27 -9.16 -9.59
CA GLN A 669 0.49 -10.38 -8.80
C GLN A 669 0.27 -11.67 -9.60
N ILE A 670 -0.62 -11.66 -10.59
CA ILE A 670 -1.02 -12.87 -11.33
C ILE A 670 -0.17 -13.09 -12.59
N ILE A 671 -0.01 -12.06 -13.43
CA ILE A 671 0.73 -12.15 -14.70
C ILE A 671 2.15 -12.70 -14.59
N PRO A 672 2.95 -12.44 -13.52
CA PRO A 672 4.25 -13.07 -13.39
C PRO A 672 4.23 -14.60 -13.48
N PHE A 673 3.13 -15.25 -13.11
CA PHE A 673 2.99 -16.71 -13.12
C PHE A 673 2.49 -17.27 -14.44
N PHE A 674 2.08 -16.43 -15.39
CA PHE A 674 1.66 -16.84 -16.73
C PHE A 674 2.88 -17.28 -17.53
N ASP A 675 2.78 -18.33 -18.34
CA ASP A 675 3.87 -18.81 -19.19
C ASP A 675 4.25 -17.76 -20.24
N SER A 676 3.26 -17.09 -20.83
CA SER A 676 3.47 -16.00 -21.79
C SER A 676 4.06 -14.72 -21.18
N LYS A 677 3.92 -14.53 -19.86
CA LYS A 677 4.21 -13.29 -19.13
C LYS A 677 3.52 -12.03 -19.70
N VAL A 678 2.50 -12.20 -20.54
CA VAL A 678 1.77 -11.14 -21.24
C VAL A 678 0.27 -11.34 -21.02
N LEU A 679 -0.49 -10.25 -20.95
CA LEU A 679 -1.93 -10.30 -20.82
C LEU A 679 -2.60 -10.58 -22.18
N PRO A 680 -3.40 -11.66 -22.34
CA PRO A 680 -4.16 -11.91 -23.57
C PRO A 680 -5.15 -10.78 -23.88
N ALA A 681 -5.46 -10.58 -25.16
CA ALA A 681 -6.31 -9.47 -25.61
C ALA A 681 -7.70 -9.45 -24.94
N PHE A 682 -8.28 -10.62 -24.68
CA PHE A 682 -9.53 -10.77 -23.94
C PHE A 682 -9.44 -10.17 -22.52
N GLY A 683 -8.36 -10.46 -21.80
CA GLY A 683 -8.15 -10.00 -20.42
C GLY A 683 -7.85 -8.51 -20.28
N LYS A 684 -7.61 -7.77 -21.38
CA LYS A 684 -7.39 -6.31 -21.35
C LYS A 684 -8.67 -5.53 -21.11
N LYS A 685 -9.83 -6.11 -21.45
CA LYS A 685 -11.13 -5.41 -21.49
C LYS A 685 -12.12 -5.84 -20.39
N ASN A 686 -11.75 -6.78 -19.53
CA ASN A 686 -12.61 -7.26 -18.45
C ASN A 686 -11.85 -7.42 -17.12
N LEU A 687 -12.59 -7.67 -16.04
CA LEU A 687 -12.07 -7.75 -14.67
C LEU A 687 -11.79 -9.20 -14.22
N TRP A 688 -11.25 -10.06 -15.08
CA TRP A 688 -10.96 -11.48 -14.79
C TRP A 688 -10.10 -11.77 -13.53
N PHE A 689 -9.33 -10.78 -13.09
CA PHE A 689 -8.37 -10.88 -11.97
C PHE A 689 -9.02 -10.65 -10.59
N ILE A 690 -10.27 -10.20 -10.52
CA ILE A 690 -10.96 -9.99 -9.24
C ILE A 690 -11.33 -11.30 -8.54
#